data_AF-A0A3M7L4T4-F1
#
_entry.id   AF-A0A3M7L4T4-F1
#
_cell.length_a   1.000
_cell.length_b   1.000
_cell.length_c   1.000
_cell.angle_alpha   90.00
_cell.angle_beta   90.00
_cell.angle_gamma   90.00
#
_symmetry.space_group_name_H-M   'P 1'
#
loop_
_entity.id
_entity.type
_entity.pdbx_description
1 polymer ?
#
loop_
_entity_poly.entity_id
_entity_poly.type
_entity_poly.pdbx_seq_one_letter_code
_entity_poly.pdbx_strand_id
1 'polypeptide(L)'
;MADQLLQAVHALYQNPDPSVKEQANAWLDAWQQSPEAWAVSDAVLARPDAGLEARYLCAQTLRTKITRDYEELPPSAWAPAGGGVLAWAEAALLSGPVPAWPLAVELAGMLAAEGASFQPSLRPARRRAFLEELLAALPRALGLLGAALGRPGVDAGATLDAFAAWLRLGATNGGVPAPALASAGALVDATLAGLDADGEDDLLYQAVEATVELVYCGAARGAPRPELADLAGRIVSRVMALRPRFHVCCAAARAEAGGGVPGADDDSEEAKALARLFAEVGEAYTELIATGTPQVMGPLEAILDVAAHPSDNIASMSFNFWHRLSRGAAAQLAPELPALLRMFAEIQGSGDVAQNAYEQYDLDEEDVQQLIVGITTVSNTLAPGAQAACLSQLLETLVIGTLAEPGLHGLLRDAAVWVCANDDEVHKLDTLCFGNLDGGPGTAAEVSSLIGVELCPGANAVRLGLEEAFFLAHALGILSVHAELPPPSAGEAAPCLDTEALWHRCMQARPDFPVMYLGYHHYRGKGWIPRTGLQYGADYVLYQKHPALAHSDYAVLVVPQFEARGPRLEWHDLQTANRLSAQPPRGLARWGALLTTLACTALVVREAHPRRRGVALAKTLSSTGFLLVSLAGWAGARGAQRLRYARCVLAAQCLSWLGDALLITGAPGPFLAGLVAFLLGHACYALAFLAQGSHLPSAAAVGVPVAAAVAGAWAYLAPHLPPDMVLPVAAYLAVISGMVISAGAAVHASSRPIPLLLGATLFFVSDLAVARERFVSRAFLNQAIGLPMYYTAQLLLAWTAV
;
A
#
# COMPACT_ATOMS: atom_id res chain seq x y z
N MET A 1 -20.57 4.58 -39.64
CA MET A 1 -19.81 4.64 -38.38
C MET A 1 -18.36 4.20 -38.51
N ALA A 2 -18.02 3.11 -39.21
CA ALA A 2 -16.61 2.72 -39.40
C ALA A 2 -15.71 3.85 -39.97
N ASP A 3 -16.17 4.57 -41.00
CA ASP A 3 -15.40 5.71 -41.55
C ASP A 3 -15.30 6.89 -40.56
N GLN A 4 -16.33 7.11 -39.74
CA GLN A 4 -16.30 8.15 -38.69
C GLN A 4 -15.31 7.77 -37.58
N LEU A 5 -15.21 6.49 -37.23
CA LEU A 5 -14.21 5.99 -36.31
C LEU A 5 -12.80 6.22 -36.87
N LEU A 6 -12.55 5.87 -38.13
CA LEU A 6 -11.25 6.10 -38.76
C LEU A 6 -10.87 7.59 -38.77
N GLN A 7 -11.84 8.48 -39.05
CA GLN A 7 -11.64 9.92 -38.98
C GLN A 7 -11.34 10.41 -37.56
N ALA A 8 -12.05 9.91 -36.55
CA ALA A 8 -11.84 10.28 -35.15
C ALA A 8 -10.48 9.77 -34.63
N VAL A 9 -10.08 8.55 -34.97
CA VAL A 9 -8.74 8.01 -34.66
C VAL A 9 -7.67 8.86 -35.34
N HIS A 10 -7.83 9.19 -36.61
CA HIS A 10 -6.89 10.05 -37.31
C HIS A 10 -6.80 11.44 -36.64
N ALA A 11 -7.93 12.03 -36.25
CA ALA A 11 -7.98 13.31 -35.56
C ALA A 11 -7.27 13.25 -34.19
N LEU A 12 -7.42 12.15 -33.43
CA LEU A 12 -6.79 11.97 -32.13
C LEU A 12 -5.25 11.92 -32.24
N TYR A 13 -4.72 11.16 -33.18
CA TYR A 13 -3.27 10.94 -33.29
C TYR A 13 -2.56 11.99 -34.14
N GLN A 14 -3.16 12.47 -35.23
CA GLN A 14 -2.48 13.27 -36.27
C GLN A 14 -2.83 14.77 -36.26
N ASN A 15 -3.91 15.19 -35.59
CA ASN A 15 -4.31 16.61 -35.61
C ASN A 15 -3.41 17.46 -34.68
N PRO A 16 -2.87 18.61 -35.10
CA PRO A 16 -2.04 19.45 -34.22
C PRO A 16 -2.83 20.22 -33.16
N ASP A 17 -4.15 20.38 -33.29
CA ASP A 17 -4.99 21.15 -32.37
C ASP A 17 -5.44 20.29 -31.15
N PRO A 18 -5.04 20.64 -29.91
CA PRO A 18 -5.43 19.91 -28.71
C PRO A 18 -6.95 19.82 -28.50
N SER A 19 -7.71 20.85 -28.90
CA SER A 19 -9.16 20.88 -28.71
C SER A 19 -9.88 19.87 -29.59
N VAL A 20 -9.36 19.62 -30.79
CA VAL A 20 -9.88 18.61 -31.72
C VAL A 20 -9.54 17.20 -31.24
N LYS A 21 -8.35 17.00 -30.67
CA LYS A 21 -7.98 15.73 -30.02
C LYS A 21 -8.89 15.40 -28.85
N GLU A 22 -9.19 16.38 -28.00
CA GLU A 22 -10.08 16.21 -26.86
C GLU A 22 -11.51 15.84 -27.29
N GLN A 23 -12.04 16.50 -28.34
CA GLN A 23 -13.33 16.16 -28.93
C GLN A 23 -13.34 14.76 -29.55
N ALA A 24 -12.28 14.38 -30.27
CA ALA A 24 -12.13 13.05 -30.84
C ALA A 24 -12.07 11.98 -29.74
N ASN A 25 -11.31 12.22 -28.67
CA ASN A 25 -11.23 11.30 -27.53
C ASN A 25 -12.58 11.13 -26.84
N ALA A 26 -13.28 12.24 -26.53
CA ALA A 26 -14.59 12.19 -25.91
C ALA A 26 -15.62 11.44 -26.76
N TRP A 27 -15.56 11.59 -28.10
CA TRP A 27 -16.42 10.84 -29.01
C TRP A 27 -16.06 9.35 -29.03
N LEU A 28 -14.77 9.00 -29.08
CA LEU A 28 -14.30 7.62 -29.04
C LEU A 28 -14.68 6.94 -27.72
N ASP A 29 -14.55 7.62 -26.59
CA ASP A 29 -14.96 7.11 -25.27
C ASP A 29 -16.48 6.82 -25.22
N ALA A 30 -17.30 7.73 -25.76
CA ALA A 30 -18.74 7.53 -25.85
C ALA A 30 -19.10 6.38 -26.80
N TRP A 31 -18.40 6.26 -27.93
CA TRP A 31 -18.59 5.16 -28.87
C TRP A 31 -18.20 3.82 -28.26
N GLN A 32 -17.08 3.72 -27.53
CA GLN A 32 -16.65 2.46 -26.89
C GLN A 32 -17.70 1.90 -25.91
N GLN A 33 -18.50 2.75 -25.29
CA GLN A 33 -19.58 2.34 -24.38
C GLN A 33 -20.85 1.93 -25.12
N SER A 34 -20.99 2.29 -26.41
CA SER A 34 -22.19 2.05 -27.19
C SER A 34 -22.34 0.57 -27.61
N PRO A 35 -23.58 0.06 -27.78
CA PRO A 35 -23.82 -1.28 -28.32
C PRO A 35 -23.30 -1.45 -29.76
N GLU A 36 -23.25 -0.37 -30.54
CA GLU A 36 -22.74 -0.39 -31.92
C GLU A 36 -21.24 -0.68 -31.98
N ALA A 37 -20.50 -0.50 -30.89
CA ALA A 37 -19.07 -0.79 -30.80
C ALA A 37 -18.74 -2.22 -31.24
N TRP A 38 -19.56 -3.20 -30.88
CA TRP A 38 -19.37 -4.61 -31.27
C TRP A 38 -19.24 -4.79 -32.79
N ALA A 39 -20.24 -4.32 -33.54
CA ALA A 39 -20.30 -4.49 -34.99
C ALA A 39 -19.30 -3.58 -35.72
N VAL A 40 -19.06 -2.37 -35.20
CA VAL A 40 -18.12 -1.42 -35.81
C VAL A 40 -16.68 -1.90 -35.63
N SER A 41 -16.31 -2.43 -34.45
CA SER A 41 -14.98 -2.97 -34.22
C SER A 41 -14.69 -4.18 -35.10
N ASP A 42 -15.64 -5.13 -35.22
CA ASP A 42 -15.50 -6.29 -36.12
C ASP A 42 -15.30 -5.85 -37.58
N ALA A 43 -16.13 -4.92 -38.06
CA ALA A 43 -16.01 -4.39 -39.42
C ALA A 43 -14.68 -3.66 -39.68
N VAL A 44 -14.15 -2.91 -38.72
CA VAL A 44 -12.86 -2.20 -38.86
C VAL A 44 -11.68 -3.16 -38.80
N LEU A 45 -11.73 -4.21 -37.97
CA LEU A 45 -10.68 -5.23 -37.93
C LEU A 45 -10.57 -6.03 -39.24
N ALA A 46 -11.70 -6.24 -39.93
CA ALA A 46 -11.73 -6.90 -41.24
C ALA A 46 -11.26 -6.01 -42.40
N ARG A 47 -11.08 -4.69 -42.19
CA ARG A 47 -10.72 -3.74 -43.25
C ARG A 47 -9.22 -3.72 -43.54
N PRO A 48 -8.78 -3.90 -44.79
CA PRO A 48 -7.36 -3.86 -45.15
C PRO A 48 -6.77 -2.45 -45.04
N ASP A 49 -7.58 -1.40 -45.20
CA ASP A 49 -7.19 0.01 -45.16
C ASP A 49 -7.19 0.62 -43.75
N ALA A 50 -7.59 -0.13 -42.71
CA ALA A 50 -7.52 0.32 -41.33
C ALA A 50 -6.07 0.38 -40.85
N GLY A 51 -5.64 1.56 -40.37
CA GLY A 51 -4.34 1.77 -39.74
C GLY A 51 -4.16 0.98 -38.43
N LEU A 52 -2.92 0.86 -37.95
CA LEU A 52 -2.58 0.09 -36.76
C LEU A 52 -3.30 0.62 -35.51
N GLU A 53 -3.41 1.94 -35.38
CA GLU A 53 -4.05 2.63 -34.26
C GLU A 53 -5.55 2.32 -34.20
N ALA A 54 -6.23 2.29 -35.35
CA ALA A 54 -7.65 1.97 -35.42
C ALA A 54 -7.91 0.49 -35.11
N ARG A 55 -7.04 -0.41 -35.61
CA ARG A 55 -7.13 -1.84 -35.30
C ARG A 55 -6.87 -2.10 -33.82
N TYR A 56 -5.86 -1.46 -33.23
CA TYR A 56 -5.56 -1.56 -31.80
C TYR A 56 -6.75 -1.09 -30.95
N LEU A 57 -7.30 0.09 -31.25
CA LEU A 57 -8.45 0.62 -30.54
C LEU A 57 -9.66 -0.32 -30.61
N CYS A 58 -9.95 -0.86 -31.80
CA CYS A 58 -11.06 -1.80 -31.98
C CYS A 58 -10.84 -3.12 -31.23
N ALA A 59 -9.62 -3.68 -31.26
CA ALA A 59 -9.27 -4.87 -30.50
C ALA A 59 -9.40 -4.65 -28.98
N GLN A 60 -8.90 -3.52 -28.48
CA GLN A 60 -9.03 -3.14 -27.06
C GLN A 60 -10.48 -2.90 -26.64
N THR A 61 -11.28 -2.29 -27.53
CA THR A 61 -12.71 -2.07 -27.32
C THR A 61 -13.44 -3.41 -27.21
N LEU A 62 -13.19 -4.34 -28.13
CA LEU A 62 -13.77 -5.70 -28.06
C LEU A 62 -13.34 -6.43 -26.79
N ARG A 63 -12.06 -6.38 -26.39
CA ARG A 63 -11.60 -6.98 -25.12
C ARG A 63 -12.39 -6.42 -23.94
N THR A 64 -12.56 -5.10 -23.86
CA THR A 64 -13.29 -4.45 -22.77
C THR A 64 -14.76 -4.85 -22.76
N LYS A 65 -15.40 -4.83 -23.93
CA LYS A 65 -16.80 -5.23 -24.14
C LYS A 65 -17.04 -6.70 -23.77
N ILE A 66 -16.14 -7.61 -24.15
CA ILE A 66 -16.20 -9.04 -23.76
C ILE A 66 -16.06 -9.22 -22.25
N THR A 67 -15.19 -8.46 -21.60
CA THR A 67 -14.94 -8.61 -20.16
C THR A 67 -16.02 -7.95 -19.29
N ARG A 68 -16.61 -6.84 -19.75
CA ARG A 68 -17.50 -5.99 -18.94
C ARG A 68 -18.97 -6.00 -19.35
N ASP A 69 -19.26 -6.05 -20.64
CA ASP A 69 -20.61 -5.86 -21.19
C ASP A 69 -21.06 -7.11 -21.97
N TYR A 70 -20.59 -8.29 -21.56
CA TYR A 70 -20.83 -9.57 -22.21
C TYR A 70 -22.33 -9.87 -22.39
N GLU A 71 -23.17 -9.38 -21.47
CA GLU A 71 -24.62 -9.50 -21.50
C GLU A 71 -25.31 -8.77 -22.67
N GLU A 72 -24.64 -7.85 -23.36
CA GLU A 72 -25.18 -7.15 -24.53
C GLU A 72 -25.36 -8.10 -25.73
N LEU A 73 -24.64 -9.23 -25.77
CA LEU A 73 -24.67 -10.17 -26.87
C LEU A 73 -25.83 -11.19 -26.74
N PRO A 74 -26.61 -11.42 -27.82
CA PRO A 74 -27.72 -12.36 -27.78
C PRO A 74 -27.23 -13.83 -27.69
N PRO A 75 -28.00 -14.72 -27.03
CA PRO A 75 -27.77 -16.18 -26.99
C PRO A 75 -27.43 -16.87 -28.33
N SER A 76 -27.87 -16.31 -29.45
CA SER A 76 -27.63 -16.86 -30.78
C SER A 76 -26.28 -16.46 -31.39
N ALA A 77 -25.64 -15.41 -30.89
CA ALA A 77 -24.33 -14.94 -31.36
C ALA A 77 -23.16 -15.82 -30.86
N TRP A 78 -23.44 -16.83 -30.01
CA TRP A 78 -22.44 -17.73 -29.42
C TRP A 78 -22.11 -18.96 -30.28
N ALA A 79 -22.88 -19.26 -31.32
CA ALA A 79 -22.78 -20.54 -32.04
C ALA A 79 -21.58 -20.55 -33.01
N PRO A 80 -20.80 -21.67 -33.10
CA PRO A 80 -19.68 -21.80 -34.03
C PRO A 80 -20.02 -21.55 -35.50
N ALA A 81 -21.30 -21.71 -35.88
CA ALA A 81 -21.80 -21.51 -37.24
C ALA A 81 -22.40 -20.11 -37.50
N GLY A 82 -22.46 -19.23 -36.51
CA GLY A 82 -23.18 -17.94 -36.57
C GLY A 82 -22.31 -16.70 -36.77
N GLY A 83 -20.98 -16.84 -36.82
CA GLY A 83 -20.05 -15.71 -36.71
C GLY A 83 -19.84 -15.26 -35.24
N GLY A 84 -18.84 -14.41 -35.00
CA GLY A 84 -18.43 -13.93 -33.67
C GLY A 84 -16.91 -13.97 -33.45
N VAL A 85 -16.43 -13.53 -32.28
CA VAL A 85 -14.99 -13.35 -31.98
C VAL A 85 -14.18 -14.64 -32.09
N LEU A 86 -14.76 -15.81 -31.76
CA LEU A 86 -14.10 -17.10 -31.94
C LEU A 86 -13.96 -17.47 -33.43
N ALA A 87 -15.00 -17.22 -34.23
CA ALA A 87 -14.94 -17.43 -35.67
C ALA A 87 -14.00 -16.43 -36.35
N TRP A 88 -13.92 -15.19 -35.86
CA TRP A 88 -12.91 -14.22 -36.27
C TRP A 88 -11.51 -14.69 -35.90
N ALA A 89 -11.27 -15.15 -34.67
CA ALA A 89 -9.97 -15.66 -34.24
C ALA A 89 -9.54 -16.90 -35.04
N GLU A 90 -10.47 -17.81 -35.31
CA GLU A 90 -10.26 -18.99 -36.16
C GLU A 90 -9.98 -18.58 -37.62
N ALA A 91 -10.76 -17.66 -38.19
CA ALA A 91 -10.50 -17.12 -39.53
C ALA A 91 -9.17 -16.38 -39.60
N ALA A 92 -8.78 -15.65 -38.55
CA ALA A 92 -7.48 -14.99 -38.43
C ALA A 92 -6.34 -15.99 -38.36
N LEU A 93 -6.50 -17.10 -37.63
CA LEU A 93 -5.52 -18.20 -37.57
C LEU A 93 -5.37 -18.94 -38.89
N LEU A 94 -6.46 -19.13 -39.64
CA LEU A 94 -6.47 -19.93 -40.87
C LEU A 94 -6.20 -19.13 -42.14
N SER A 95 -6.54 -17.83 -42.15
CA SER A 95 -6.55 -16.99 -43.35
C SER A 95 -6.21 -15.51 -43.11
N GLY A 96 -5.84 -15.15 -41.88
CA GLY A 96 -5.54 -13.77 -41.50
C GLY A 96 -4.18 -13.26 -42.01
N PRO A 97 -3.93 -11.95 -41.91
CA PRO A 97 -2.66 -11.34 -42.30
C PRO A 97 -1.51 -11.65 -41.33
N VAL A 98 -1.82 -12.18 -40.14
CA VAL A 98 -0.84 -12.57 -39.12
C VAL A 98 -0.45 -14.04 -39.33
N PRO A 99 0.85 -14.39 -39.33
CA PRO A 99 1.26 -15.79 -39.45
C PRO A 99 0.63 -16.66 -38.34
N ALA A 100 0.11 -17.82 -38.72
CA ALA A 100 -0.70 -18.67 -37.84
C ALA A 100 0.06 -19.14 -36.57
N TRP A 101 1.36 -19.44 -36.70
CA TRP A 101 2.16 -19.97 -35.58
C TRP A 101 2.45 -18.94 -34.49
N PRO A 102 2.95 -17.73 -34.80
CA PRO A 102 3.08 -16.64 -33.82
C PRO A 102 1.77 -16.35 -33.09
N LEU A 103 0.66 -16.25 -33.83
CA LEU A 103 -0.65 -16.01 -33.23
C LEU A 103 -1.08 -17.17 -32.31
N ALA A 104 -0.81 -18.42 -32.69
CA ALA A 104 -1.12 -19.58 -31.86
C ALA A 104 -0.32 -19.59 -30.54
N VAL A 105 0.95 -19.18 -30.56
CA VAL A 105 1.78 -19.05 -29.36
C VAL A 105 1.23 -17.97 -28.42
N GLU A 106 0.93 -16.79 -28.94
CA GLU A 106 0.35 -15.67 -28.19
C GLU A 106 -0.99 -16.07 -27.54
N LEU A 107 -1.90 -16.67 -28.32
CA LEU A 107 -3.19 -17.12 -27.80
C LEU A 107 -3.03 -18.21 -26.74
N ALA A 108 -2.08 -19.13 -26.90
CA ALA A 108 -1.79 -20.16 -25.90
C ALA A 108 -1.26 -19.55 -24.60
N GLY A 109 -0.37 -18.56 -24.66
CA GLY A 109 0.15 -17.85 -23.50
C GLY A 109 -0.93 -17.04 -22.77
N MET A 110 -1.73 -16.28 -23.52
CA MET A 110 -2.85 -15.50 -22.96
C MET A 110 -3.89 -16.40 -22.29
N LEU A 111 -4.19 -17.56 -22.87
CA LEU A 111 -5.16 -18.49 -22.30
C LEU A 111 -4.71 -19.03 -20.93
N ALA A 112 -3.42 -19.31 -20.76
CA ALA A 112 -2.88 -19.71 -19.47
C ALA A 112 -2.95 -18.57 -18.45
N ALA A 113 -2.59 -17.34 -18.85
CA ALA A 113 -2.65 -16.16 -18.00
C ALA A 113 -4.08 -15.83 -17.54
N GLU A 114 -5.07 -15.96 -18.42
CA GLU A 114 -6.49 -15.74 -18.09
C GLU A 114 -7.03 -16.79 -17.09
N GLY A 115 -6.45 -17.99 -17.05
CA GLY A 115 -6.76 -19.00 -16.03
C GLY A 115 -6.54 -18.50 -14.59
N ALA A 116 -5.57 -17.59 -14.40
CA ALA A 116 -5.27 -16.95 -13.12
C ALA A 116 -5.94 -15.57 -12.94
N SER A 117 -6.57 -15.03 -13.98
CA SER A 117 -7.14 -13.68 -14.00
C SER A 117 -8.48 -13.59 -13.25
N PHE A 118 -8.58 -12.69 -12.29
CA PHE A 118 -9.84 -12.36 -11.62
C PHE A 118 -10.64 -11.24 -12.30
N GLN A 119 -10.15 -10.70 -13.42
CA GLN A 119 -10.82 -9.61 -14.12
C GLN A 119 -12.23 -9.99 -14.60
N PRO A 120 -12.48 -11.20 -15.15
CA PRO A 120 -13.83 -11.65 -15.42
C PRO A 120 -14.55 -11.98 -14.10
N SER A 121 -15.66 -11.29 -13.82
CA SER A 121 -16.50 -11.51 -12.62
C SER A 121 -17.32 -12.80 -12.73
N LEU A 122 -16.65 -13.95 -12.72
CA LEU A 122 -17.25 -15.27 -12.84
C LEU A 122 -17.64 -15.86 -11.48
N ARG A 123 -18.75 -16.59 -11.44
CA ARG A 123 -19.13 -17.39 -10.26
C ARG A 123 -18.01 -18.40 -9.92
N PRO A 124 -17.69 -18.66 -8.64
CA PRO A 124 -16.62 -19.58 -8.26
C PRO A 124 -16.76 -20.98 -8.87
N ALA A 125 -17.98 -21.49 -9.05
CA ALA A 125 -18.22 -22.78 -9.70
C ALA A 125 -17.81 -22.77 -11.19
N ARG A 126 -18.10 -21.71 -11.94
CA ARG A 126 -17.70 -21.61 -13.35
C ARG A 126 -16.19 -21.42 -13.49
N ARG A 127 -15.58 -20.65 -12.58
CA ARG A 127 -14.12 -20.48 -12.53
C ARG A 127 -13.41 -21.83 -12.32
N ARG A 128 -13.89 -22.63 -11.37
CA ARG A 128 -13.35 -23.99 -11.15
C ARG A 128 -13.52 -24.88 -12.38
N ALA A 129 -14.71 -24.91 -12.98
CA ALA A 129 -14.93 -25.69 -14.20
C ALA A 129 -14.03 -25.26 -15.37
N PHE A 130 -13.86 -23.94 -15.57
CA PHE A 130 -12.95 -23.41 -16.59
C PHE A 130 -11.49 -23.79 -16.32
N LEU A 131 -11.06 -23.72 -15.05
CA LEU A 131 -9.73 -24.13 -14.65
C LEU A 131 -9.50 -25.63 -14.87
N GLU A 132 -10.47 -26.48 -14.56
CA GLU A 132 -10.44 -27.92 -14.86
C GLU A 132 -10.32 -28.18 -16.38
N GLU A 133 -11.08 -27.44 -17.19
CA GLU A 133 -11.00 -27.51 -18.66
C GLU A 133 -9.60 -27.10 -19.17
N LEU A 134 -9.01 -26.03 -18.62
CA LEU A 134 -7.66 -25.57 -18.97
C LEU A 134 -6.58 -26.57 -18.55
N LEU A 135 -6.62 -27.08 -17.33
CA LEU A 135 -5.65 -28.07 -16.86
C LEU A 135 -5.73 -29.36 -17.68
N ALA A 136 -6.92 -29.76 -18.13
CA ALA A 136 -7.09 -30.88 -19.06
C ALA A 136 -6.56 -30.59 -20.48
N ALA A 137 -6.36 -29.31 -20.84
CA ALA A 137 -5.75 -28.89 -22.10
C ALA A 137 -4.23 -28.73 -22.02
N LEU A 138 -3.64 -28.66 -20.82
CA LEU A 138 -2.22 -28.42 -20.59
C LEU A 138 -1.30 -29.30 -21.46
N PRO A 139 -1.45 -30.64 -21.55
CA PRO A 139 -0.56 -31.45 -22.37
C PRO A 139 -0.61 -31.09 -23.87
N ARG A 140 -1.79 -30.70 -24.36
CA ARG A 140 -1.98 -30.27 -25.75
C ARG A 140 -1.35 -28.90 -25.99
N ALA A 141 -1.45 -27.99 -25.02
CA ALA A 141 -0.81 -26.68 -25.09
C ALA A 141 0.72 -26.80 -25.13
N LEU A 142 1.31 -27.61 -24.25
CA LEU A 142 2.75 -27.87 -24.26
C LEU A 142 3.22 -28.50 -25.57
N GLY A 143 2.46 -29.47 -26.10
CA GLY A 143 2.75 -30.07 -27.42
C GLY A 143 2.68 -29.05 -28.57
N LEU A 144 1.73 -28.12 -28.53
CA LEU A 144 1.61 -27.04 -29.52
C LEU A 144 2.79 -26.08 -29.46
N LEU A 145 3.17 -25.63 -28.26
CA LEU A 145 4.30 -24.72 -28.05
C LEU A 145 5.63 -25.38 -28.48
N GLY A 146 5.83 -26.66 -28.12
CA GLY A 146 7.00 -27.41 -28.56
C GLY A 146 7.07 -27.59 -30.08
N ALA A 147 5.94 -27.74 -30.74
CA ALA A 147 5.87 -27.79 -32.20
C ALA A 147 6.06 -26.43 -32.87
N ALA A 148 5.84 -25.32 -32.16
CA ALA A 148 6.03 -23.96 -32.65
C ALA A 148 7.50 -23.53 -32.65
N LEU A 149 8.31 -24.06 -31.73
CA LEU A 149 9.74 -23.79 -31.65
C LEU A 149 10.46 -24.02 -32.99
N GLY A 150 11.28 -23.04 -33.39
CA GLY A 150 12.07 -23.10 -34.63
C GLY A 150 11.26 -22.90 -35.91
N ARG A 151 9.96 -22.59 -35.84
CA ARG A 151 9.17 -22.24 -37.02
C ARG A 151 9.43 -20.80 -37.48
N PRO A 152 9.35 -20.52 -38.80
CA PRO A 152 9.54 -19.18 -39.31
C PRO A 152 8.57 -18.17 -38.70
N GLY A 153 9.12 -17.06 -38.20
CA GLY A 153 8.37 -15.95 -37.62
C GLY A 153 7.89 -16.17 -36.18
N VAL A 154 8.07 -17.36 -35.60
CA VAL A 154 7.80 -17.61 -34.18
C VAL A 154 8.96 -17.09 -33.36
N ASP A 155 8.66 -16.19 -32.43
CA ASP A 155 9.63 -15.77 -31.44
C ASP A 155 9.82 -16.87 -30.39
N ALA A 156 11.09 -17.25 -30.18
CA ALA A 156 11.45 -18.24 -29.18
C ALA A 156 11.12 -17.72 -27.78
N GLY A 157 11.35 -16.42 -27.55
CA GLY A 157 11.06 -15.74 -26.31
C GLY A 157 9.60 -15.83 -25.88
N ALA A 158 8.69 -15.36 -26.74
CA ALA A 158 7.25 -15.46 -26.54
C ALA A 158 6.78 -16.92 -26.34
N THR A 159 7.45 -17.89 -26.97
CA THR A 159 7.17 -19.32 -26.76
C THR A 159 7.56 -19.78 -25.36
N LEU A 160 8.69 -19.30 -24.82
CA LEU A 160 9.12 -19.56 -23.45
C LEU A 160 8.21 -18.88 -22.42
N ASP A 161 7.77 -17.65 -22.66
CA ASP A 161 6.81 -16.96 -21.79
C ASP A 161 5.46 -17.70 -21.73
N ALA A 162 4.94 -18.13 -22.88
CA ALA A 162 3.74 -18.95 -22.95
C ALA A 162 3.95 -20.28 -22.19
N PHE A 163 5.12 -20.90 -22.34
CA PHE A 163 5.46 -22.12 -21.61
C PHE A 163 5.48 -21.89 -20.08
N ALA A 164 6.14 -20.84 -19.61
CA ALA A 164 6.19 -20.44 -18.20
C ALA A 164 4.79 -20.20 -17.63
N ALA A 165 3.90 -19.54 -18.38
CA ALA A 165 2.52 -19.29 -17.96
C ALA A 165 1.72 -20.61 -17.74
N TRP A 166 1.90 -21.60 -18.61
CA TRP A 166 1.26 -22.92 -18.45
C TRP A 166 1.84 -23.72 -17.28
N LEU A 167 3.15 -23.62 -17.03
CA LEU A 167 3.81 -24.21 -15.87
C LEU A 167 3.24 -23.62 -14.57
N ARG A 168 3.19 -22.29 -14.47
CA ARG A 168 2.62 -21.57 -13.32
C ARG A 168 1.17 -21.95 -13.04
N LEU A 169 0.35 -22.04 -14.08
CA LEU A 169 -1.04 -22.46 -13.98
C LEU A 169 -1.15 -23.88 -13.39
N GLY A 170 -0.29 -24.80 -13.83
CA GLY A 170 -0.21 -26.15 -13.30
C GLY A 170 0.28 -26.20 -11.84
N ALA A 171 1.39 -25.52 -11.54
CA ALA A 171 2.01 -25.50 -10.21
C ALA A 171 1.03 -25.04 -9.11
N THR A 172 0.25 -24.00 -9.39
CA THR A 172 -0.72 -23.44 -8.45
C THR A 172 -1.99 -24.27 -8.27
N ASN A 173 -2.23 -25.28 -9.13
CA ASN A 173 -3.50 -26.02 -9.18
C ASN A 173 -3.34 -27.55 -9.24
N GLY A 174 -2.47 -28.10 -8.40
CA GLY A 174 -2.30 -29.56 -8.27
C GLY A 174 -1.10 -30.14 -9.00
N GLY A 175 -0.27 -29.29 -9.62
CA GLY A 175 1.00 -29.64 -10.24
C GLY A 175 0.88 -30.02 -11.72
N VAL A 176 1.98 -29.83 -12.46
CA VAL A 176 2.08 -30.30 -13.84
C VAL A 176 2.29 -31.83 -13.83
N PRO A 177 1.51 -32.60 -14.62
CA PRO A 177 1.73 -34.04 -14.72
C PRO A 177 3.11 -34.36 -15.30
N ALA A 178 3.87 -35.22 -14.63
CA ALA A 178 5.23 -35.60 -15.07
C ALA A 178 5.28 -36.12 -16.53
N PRO A 179 4.31 -36.91 -17.03
CA PRO A 179 4.30 -37.33 -18.44
C PRO A 179 4.13 -36.17 -19.43
N ALA A 180 3.34 -35.15 -19.06
CA ALA A 180 3.13 -33.98 -19.91
C ALA A 180 4.43 -33.18 -20.03
N LEU A 181 5.14 -32.99 -18.91
CA LEU A 181 6.43 -32.31 -18.91
C LEU A 181 7.52 -33.12 -19.64
N ALA A 182 7.54 -34.45 -19.48
CA ALA A 182 8.45 -35.32 -20.22
C ALA A 182 8.23 -35.24 -21.75
N SER A 183 6.99 -35.06 -22.21
CA SER A 183 6.67 -34.84 -23.63
C SER A 183 7.07 -33.45 -24.14
N ALA A 184 7.32 -32.50 -23.24
CA ALA A 184 7.73 -31.12 -23.54
C ALA A 184 9.25 -30.95 -23.61
N GLY A 185 10.01 -32.01 -23.89
CA GLY A 185 11.49 -32.00 -23.88
C GLY A 185 12.10 -30.88 -24.73
N ALA A 186 11.55 -30.60 -25.92
CA ALA A 186 12.04 -29.52 -26.78
C ALA A 186 11.91 -28.13 -26.13
N LEU A 187 10.85 -27.89 -25.35
CA LEU A 187 10.65 -26.63 -24.61
C LEU A 187 11.63 -26.52 -23.44
N VAL A 188 11.86 -27.62 -22.72
CA VAL A 188 12.87 -27.67 -21.65
C VAL A 188 14.27 -27.42 -22.22
N ASP A 189 14.61 -28.05 -23.35
CA ASP A 189 15.90 -27.89 -24.00
C ASP A 189 16.09 -26.44 -24.49
N ALA A 190 15.06 -25.85 -25.12
CA ALA A 190 15.07 -24.45 -25.54
C ALA A 190 15.20 -23.48 -24.35
N THR A 191 14.51 -23.77 -23.24
CA THR A 191 14.60 -22.98 -22.00
C THR A 191 16.03 -22.97 -21.46
N LEU A 192 16.64 -24.16 -21.34
CA LEU A 192 18.01 -24.29 -20.79
C LEU A 192 19.08 -23.74 -21.74
N ALA A 193 18.86 -23.83 -23.05
CA ALA A 193 19.73 -23.24 -24.07
C ALA A 193 19.61 -21.71 -24.10
N GLY A 194 18.41 -21.15 -23.88
CA GLY A 194 18.19 -19.69 -23.82
C GLY A 194 18.97 -19.00 -22.70
N LEU A 195 19.36 -19.72 -21.66
CA LEU A 195 20.27 -19.21 -20.60
C LEU A 195 21.68 -18.87 -21.11
N ASP A 196 22.09 -19.34 -22.31
CA ASP A 196 23.34 -18.95 -22.97
C ASP A 196 23.21 -17.68 -23.82
N ALA A 197 21.99 -17.11 -23.97
CA ALA A 197 21.80 -15.86 -24.70
C ALA A 197 22.53 -14.70 -24.03
N ASP A 198 22.98 -13.73 -24.82
CA ASP A 198 23.71 -12.56 -24.32
C ASP A 198 22.80 -11.70 -23.42
N GLY A 199 23.36 -10.94 -22.48
CA GLY A 199 22.58 -10.19 -21.48
C GLY A 199 21.68 -9.08 -22.04
N GLU A 200 21.96 -8.65 -23.27
CA GLU A 200 21.16 -7.69 -24.04
C GLU A 200 19.98 -8.35 -24.78
N ASP A 201 19.93 -9.69 -24.86
CA ASP A 201 18.84 -10.42 -25.49
C ASP A 201 17.70 -10.67 -24.50
N ASP A 202 16.48 -10.27 -24.88
CA ASP A 202 15.24 -10.56 -24.12
C ASP A 202 15.08 -12.07 -23.80
N LEU A 203 15.65 -12.93 -24.65
CA LEU A 203 15.61 -14.38 -24.54
C LEU A 203 16.22 -14.89 -23.22
N LEU A 204 17.25 -14.24 -22.68
CA LEU A 204 17.84 -14.62 -21.39
C LEU A 204 16.79 -14.52 -20.27
N TYR A 205 16.07 -13.41 -20.21
CA TYR A 205 15.07 -13.15 -19.16
C TYR A 205 13.90 -14.12 -19.26
N GLN A 206 13.42 -14.38 -20.47
CA GLN A 206 12.33 -15.33 -20.73
C GLN A 206 12.76 -16.76 -20.40
N ALA A 207 14.03 -17.12 -20.67
CA ALA A 207 14.60 -18.39 -20.28
C ALA A 207 14.78 -18.52 -18.76
N VAL A 208 15.19 -17.45 -18.06
CA VAL A 208 15.25 -17.40 -16.59
C VAL A 208 13.85 -17.62 -16.00
N GLU A 209 12.84 -16.90 -16.48
CA GLU A 209 11.45 -17.03 -16.04
C GLU A 209 10.92 -18.46 -16.21
N ALA A 210 11.07 -19.02 -17.41
CA ALA A 210 10.65 -20.40 -17.68
C ALA A 210 11.44 -21.42 -16.83
N THR A 211 12.73 -21.18 -16.56
CA THR A 211 13.53 -22.05 -15.70
C THR A 211 13.05 -22.02 -14.26
N VAL A 212 12.73 -20.83 -13.72
CA VAL A 212 12.18 -20.68 -12.37
C VAL A 212 10.85 -21.42 -12.24
N GLU A 213 9.95 -21.28 -13.21
CA GLU A 213 8.67 -22.01 -13.20
C GLU A 213 8.85 -23.53 -13.34
N LEU A 214 9.84 -24.00 -14.11
CA LEU A 214 10.20 -25.42 -14.18
C LEU A 214 10.67 -25.96 -12.83
N VAL A 215 11.48 -25.19 -12.13
CA VAL A 215 11.99 -25.55 -10.79
C VAL A 215 10.82 -25.67 -9.81
N TYR A 216 9.93 -24.69 -9.75
CA TYR A 216 8.75 -24.75 -8.86
C TYR A 216 7.77 -25.85 -9.23
N CYS A 217 7.60 -26.17 -10.52
CA CYS A 217 6.81 -27.33 -10.96
C CYS A 217 7.47 -28.67 -10.55
N GLY A 218 8.79 -28.71 -10.58
CA GLY A 218 9.62 -29.87 -10.25
C GLY A 218 9.84 -30.07 -8.76
N ALA A 219 9.61 -29.06 -7.92
CA ALA A 219 9.85 -29.09 -6.49
C ALA A 219 8.58 -29.39 -5.68
N ALA A 220 8.73 -30.09 -4.56
CA ALA A 220 7.71 -30.27 -3.55
C ALA A 220 8.35 -30.30 -2.17
N ARG A 221 7.88 -29.45 -1.24
CA ARG A 221 8.44 -29.31 0.11
C ARG A 221 9.96 -29.08 0.10
N GLY A 222 10.43 -28.08 -0.65
CA GLY A 222 11.85 -27.72 -0.64
C GLY A 222 12.81 -28.76 -1.25
N ALA A 223 12.31 -29.78 -1.96
CA ALA A 223 13.12 -30.80 -2.62
C ALA A 223 12.54 -31.20 -3.99
N PRO A 224 13.35 -31.72 -4.93
CA PRO A 224 12.85 -32.25 -6.20
C PRO A 224 11.84 -33.39 -6.01
N ARG A 225 10.78 -33.38 -6.81
CA ARG A 225 9.85 -34.51 -6.92
C ARG A 225 10.61 -35.74 -7.43
N PRO A 226 10.44 -36.93 -6.83
CA PRO A 226 11.17 -38.14 -7.25
C PRO A 226 11.00 -38.47 -8.74
N GLU A 227 9.81 -38.25 -9.29
CA GLU A 227 9.47 -38.48 -10.70
C GLU A 227 10.18 -37.53 -11.67
N LEU A 228 10.67 -36.38 -11.18
CA LEU A 228 11.31 -35.32 -11.95
C LEU A 228 12.76 -35.06 -11.49
N ALA A 229 13.34 -36.00 -10.74
CA ALA A 229 14.70 -35.86 -10.20
C ALA A 229 15.75 -35.66 -11.30
N ASP A 230 15.61 -36.36 -12.42
CA ASP A 230 16.50 -36.21 -13.59
C ASP A 230 16.43 -34.79 -14.19
N LEU A 231 15.22 -34.22 -14.27
CA LEU A 231 15.02 -32.85 -14.74
C LEU A 231 15.64 -31.84 -13.77
N ALA A 232 15.41 -32.02 -12.46
CA ALA A 232 16.01 -31.17 -11.44
C ALA A 232 17.54 -31.22 -11.50
N GLY A 233 18.14 -32.40 -11.70
CA GLY A 233 19.58 -32.56 -11.87
C GLY A 233 20.10 -31.82 -13.11
N ARG A 234 19.39 -31.90 -14.24
CA ARG A 234 19.71 -31.14 -15.46
C ARG A 234 19.64 -29.63 -15.24
N ILE A 235 18.58 -29.14 -14.58
CA ILE A 235 18.41 -27.71 -14.28
C ILE A 235 19.54 -27.24 -13.36
N VAL A 236 19.79 -27.92 -12.24
CA VAL A 236 20.86 -27.55 -11.29
C VAL A 236 22.21 -27.54 -11.99
N SER A 237 22.55 -28.59 -12.75
CA SER A 237 23.81 -28.64 -13.50
C SER A 237 23.95 -27.46 -14.46
N ARG A 238 22.86 -27.04 -15.10
CA ARG A 238 22.87 -25.94 -16.06
C ARG A 238 22.98 -24.58 -15.37
N VAL A 239 22.20 -24.35 -14.32
CA VAL A 239 22.23 -23.12 -13.51
C VAL A 239 23.63 -22.92 -12.93
N MET A 240 24.27 -23.97 -12.42
CA MET A 240 25.64 -23.87 -11.88
C MET A 240 26.68 -23.54 -12.94
N ALA A 241 26.45 -23.89 -14.21
CA ALA A 241 27.35 -23.53 -15.30
C ALA A 241 27.34 -22.02 -15.61
N LEU A 242 26.33 -21.26 -15.16
CA LEU A 242 26.24 -19.81 -15.33
C LEU A 242 27.01 -19.02 -14.25
N ARG A 243 27.45 -19.70 -13.20
CA ARG A 243 28.13 -19.06 -12.05
C ARG A 243 29.40 -18.28 -12.44
N PRO A 244 30.28 -18.77 -13.35
CA PRO A 244 31.40 -17.97 -13.85
C PRO A 244 30.99 -16.69 -14.58
N ARG A 245 29.85 -16.71 -15.30
CA ARG A 245 29.30 -15.56 -16.00
C ARG A 245 28.84 -14.50 -15.00
N PHE A 246 28.13 -14.90 -13.95
CA PHE A 246 27.75 -14.01 -12.85
C PHE A 246 28.97 -13.39 -12.14
N HIS A 247 30.04 -14.15 -11.92
CA HIS A 247 31.28 -13.59 -11.35
C HIS A 247 31.92 -12.50 -12.22
N VAL A 248 31.81 -12.59 -13.55
CA VAL A 248 32.27 -11.53 -14.45
C VAL A 248 31.44 -10.27 -14.24
N CYS A 249 30.11 -10.39 -14.10
CA CYS A 249 29.24 -9.26 -13.74
C CYS A 249 29.61 -8.65 -12.38
N CYS A 250 29.83 -9.47 -11.35
CA CYS A 250 30.28 -9.00 -10.04
C CYS A 250 31.61 -8.24 -10.12
N ALA A 251 32.55 -8.75 -10.92
CA ALA A 251 33.87 -8.12 -11.08
C ALA A 251 33.77 -6.77 -11.80
N ALA A 252 32.91 -6.67 -12.81
CA ALA A 252 32.61 -5.41 -13.50
C ALA A 252 31.99 -4.38 -12.53
N ALA A 253 30.95 -4.78 -11.79
CA ALA A 253 30.29 -3.92 -10.81
C ALA A 253 31.25 -3.41 -9.71
N ARG A 254 32.16 -4.27 -9.23
CA ARG A 254 33.20 -3.86 -8.25
C ARG A 254 34.23 -2.90 -8.84
N ALA A 255 34.58 -3.06 -10.10
CA ALA A 255 35.51 -2.16 -10.79
C ALA A 255 34.90 -0.75 -10.96
N GLU A 256 33.60 -0.68 -11.22
CA GLU A 256 32.85 0.58 -11.34
C GLU A 256 32.66 1.27 -9.99
N ALA A 257 32.35 0.52 -8.92
CA ALA A 257 32.23 1.04 -7.56
C ALA A 257 33.53 1.69 -7.03
N GLY A 258 34.70 1.19 -7.46
CA GLY A 258 36.01 1.79 -7.14
C GLY A 258 36.32 3.08 -7.93
N GLY A 259 35.46 3.47 -8.87
CA GLY A 259 35.67 4.51 -9.88
C GLY A 259 34.97 5.84 -9.63
N GLY A 260 34.59 6.22 -8.40
CA GLY A 260 34.35 7.62 -8.01
C GLY A 260 33.33 8.47 -8.79
N VAL A 261 32.45 7.88 -9.60
CA VAL A 261 31.32 8.59 -10.21
C VAL A 261 30.04 8.17 -9.48
N PRO A 262 29.52 8.99 -8.54
CA PRO A 262 28.23 8.75 -7.94
C PRO A 262 27.14 9.03 -8.98
N GLY A 263 26.34 8.01 -9.33
CA GLY A 263 25.15 8.14 -10.19
C GLY A 263 25.15 7.32 -11.49
N ALA A 264 25.97 6.27 -11.64
CA ALA A 264 25.79 5.28 -12.70
C ALA A 264 24.84 4.17 -12.20
N ASP A 265 23.55 4.44 -12.29
CA ASP A 265 22.45 3.51 -11.99
C ASP A 265 22.27 2.54 -13.18
N ASP A 266 23.26 1.68 -13.42
CA ASP A 266 23.17 0.63 -14.44
C ASP A 266 23.64 -0.70 -13.84
N ASP A 267 22.87 -1.19 -12.87
CA ASP A 267 22.91 -2.60 -12.49
C ASP A 267 22.72 -3.43 -13.76
N SER A 268 23.77 -4.16 -14.20
CA SER A 268 23.68 -5.03 -15.37
C SER A 268 22.43 -5.91 -15.26
N GLU A 269 21.47 -5.72 -16.18
CA GLU A 269 20.21 -6.46 -16.19
C GLU A 269 20.46 -7.99 -16.26
N GLU A 270 21.59 -8.39 -16.88
CA GLU A 270 22.10 -9.76 -16.87
C GLU A 270 22.40 -10.26 -15.45
N ALA A 271 23.09 -9.44 -14.62
CA ALA A 271 23.41 -9.78 -13.24
C ALA A 271 22.14 -9.98 -12.41
N LYS A 272 21.13 -9.10 -12.60
CA LYS A 272 19.81 -9.24 -11.96
C LYS A 272 19.12 -10.55 -12.36
N ALA A 273 19.13 -10.88 -13.66
CA ALA A 273 18.51 -12.10 -14.17
C ALA A 273 19.16 -13.37 -13.60
N LEU A 274 20.49 -13.43 -13.59
CA LEU A 274 21.25 -14.56 -13.04
C LEU A 274 21.09 -14.68 -11.53
N ALA A 275 21.13 -13.56 -10.80
CA ALA A 275 20.94 -13.54 -9.35
C ALA A 275 19.55 -14.03 -8.95
N ARG A 276 18.50 -13.57 -9.64
CA ARG A 276 17.13 -14.06 -9.44
C ARG A 276 17.06 -15.56 -9.68
N LEU A 277 17.67 -16.06 -10.76
CA LEU A 277 17.69 -17.48 -11.05
C LEU A 277 18.35 -18.30 -9.92
N PHE A 278 19.49 -17.86 -9.41
CA PHE A 278 20.18 -18.54 -8.31
C PHE A 278 19.38 -18.51 -7.00
N ALA A 279 18.80 -17.35 -6.67
CA ALA A 279 17.97 -17.19 -5.48
C ALA A 279 16.75 -18.12 -5.51
N GLU A 280 15.98 -18.10 -6.60
CA GLU A 280 14.75 -18.89 -6.76
C GLU A 280 15.04 -20.41 -6.78
N VAL A 281 16.14 -20.85 -7.41
CA VAL A 281 16.58 -22.26 -7.38
C VAL A 281 16.95 -22.67 -5.94
N GLY A 282 17.65 -21.81 -5.21
CA GLY A 282 17.93 -22.01 -3.80
C GLY A 282 16.68 -22.15 -2.94
N GLU A 283 15.74 -21.24 -3.16
CA GLU A 283 14.48 -21.14 -2.43
C GLU A 283 13.54 -22.34 -2.68
N ALA A 284 13.57 -22.90 -3.89
CA ALA A 284 12.80 -24.09 -4.24
C ALA A 284 13.40 -25.40 -3.70
N TYR A 285 14.72 -25.47 -3.56
CA TYR A 285 15.45 -26.66 -3.10
C TYR A 285 16.02 -26.54 -1.68
N THR A 286 15.44 -25.66 -0.86
CA THR A 286 15.95 -25.33 0.47
C THR A 286 16.06 -26.53 1.43
N GLU A 287 15.09 -27.46 1.44
CA GLU A 287 15.17 -28.67 2.29
C GLU A 287 16.25 -29.63 1.80
N LEU A 288 16.47 -29.73 0.49
CA LEU A 288 17.56 -30.52 -0.08
C LEU A 288 18.92 -29.89 0.28
N ILE A 289 19.06 -28.57 0.18
CA ILE A 289 20.28 -27.83 0.55
C ILE A 289 20.59 -27.99 2.04
N ALA A 290 19.56 -28.00 2.88
CA ALA A 290 19.68 -28.22 4.32
C ALA A 290 20.35 -29.55 4.71
N THR A 291 20.33 -30.56 3.84
CA THR A 291 20.98 -31.85 4.09
C THR A 291 22.51 -31.77 4.12
N GLY A 292 23.11 -30.69 3.60
CA GLY A 292 24.56 -30.49 3.60
C GLY A 292 25.35 -31.50 2.76
N THR A 293 24.71 -32.19 1.81
CA THR A 293 25.41 -33.14 0.94
C THR A 293 26.35 -32.41 -0.05
N PRO A 294 27.49 -33.02 -0.46
CA PRO A 294 28.41 -32.36 -1.39
C PRO A 294 27.76 -31.96 -2.73
N GLN A 295 26.69 -32.65 -3.13
CA GLN A 295 25.95 -32.39 -4.37
C GLN A 295 25.08 -31.12 -4.32
N VAL A 296 24.76 -30.61 -3.12
CA VAL A 296 23.89 -29.44 -2.91
C VAL A 296 24.68 -28.18 -2.54
N MET A 297 26.01 -28.30 -2.41
CA MET A 297 26.90 -27.18 -2.12
C MET A 297 26.98 -26.18 -3.27
N GLY A 298 26.92 -26.64 -4.52
CA GLY A 298 26.95 -25.74 -5.69
C GLY A 298 25.87 -24.64 -5.64
N PRO A 299 24.58 -24.99 -5.50
CA PRO A 299 23.51 -24.02 -5.34
C PRO A 299 23.71 -23.07 -4.16
N LEU A 300 24.18 -23.56 -3.01
CA LEU A 300 24.48 -22.72 -1.84
C LEU A 300 25.58 -21.70 -2.15
N GLU A 301 26.66 -22.13 -2.79
CA GLU A 301 27.76 -21.26 -3.19
C GLU A 301 27.31 -20.19 -4.21
N ALA A 302 26.43 -20.54 -5.15
CA ALA A 302 25.85 -19.57 -6.08
C ALA A 302 25.01 -18.50 -5.36
N ILE A 303 24.24 -18.88 -4.34
CA ILE A 303 23.45 -17.92 -3.53
C ILE A 303 24.36 -17.03 -2.67
N LEU A 304 25.47 -17.58 -2.17
CA LEU A 304 26.49 -16.79 -1.47
C LEU A 304 27.12 -15.75 -2.39
N ASP A 305 27.34 -16.08 -3.67
CA ASP A 305 27.82 -15.11 -4.64
C ASP A 305 26.81 -13.98 -4.88
N VAL A 306 25.51 -14.30 -4.92
CA VAL A 306 24.44 -13.29 -5.01
C VAL A 306 24.49 -12.38 -3.78
N ALA A 307 24.55 -12.95 -2.58
CA ALA A 307 24.64 -12.19 -1.34
C ALA A 307 25.92 -11.34 -1.23
N ALA A 308 26.99 -11.70 -1.95
CA ALA A 308 28.25 -10.97 -2.01
C ALA A 308 28.35 -9.95 -3.16
N HIS A 309 27.26 -9.74 -3.90
CA HIS A 309 27.20 -8.75 -4.98
C HIS A 309 27.27 -7.32 -4.38
N PRO A 310 28.00 -6.37 -5.00
CA PRO A 310 28.15 -5.00 -4.46
C PRO A 310 26.89 -4.13 -4.57
N SER A 311 25.88 -4.55 -5.33
CA SER A 311 24.59 -3.86 -5.48
C SER A 311 23.55 -4.50 -4.57
N ASP A 312 22.91 -3.69 -3.73
CA ASP A 312 21.93 -4.11 -2.73
C ASP A 312 20.66 -4.68 -3.37
N ASN A 313 20.27 -4.15 -4.53
CA ASN A 313 19.15 -4.67 -5.34
C ASN A 313 19.35 -6.14 -5.72
N ILE A 314 20.60 -6.54 -5.96
CA ILE A 314 20.96 -7.90 -6.37
C ILE A 314 21.18 -8.78 -5.14
N ALA A 315 21.88 -8.28 -4.11
CA ALA A 315 22.15 -9.04 -2.89
C ALA A 315 20.87 -9.43 -2.15
N SER A 316 19.90 -8.51 -2.07
CA SER A 316 18.60 -8.71 -1.40
C SER A 316 17.74 -9.82 -2.02
N MET A 317 17.97 -10.17 -3.29
CA MET A 317 17.26 -11.29 -3.94
C MET A 317 17.51 -12.62 -3.20
N SER A 318 18.63 -12.77 -2.50
CA SER A 318 18.97 -13.99 -1.75
C SER A 318 18.26 -14.12 -0.39
N PHE A 319 17.62 -13.08 0.14
CA PHE A 319 17.18 -13.05 1.55
C PHE A 319 16.03 -14.00 1.86
N ASN A 320 15.09 -14.18 0.93
CA ASN A 320 14.01 -15.15 1.10
C ASN A 320 14.54 -16.59 1.28
N PHE A 321 15.60 -16.94 0.55
CA PHE A 321 16.27 -18.23 0.73
C PHE A 321 16.84 -18.37 2.13
N TRP A 322 17.61 -17.39 2.62
CA TRP A 322 18.21 -17.44 3.96
C TRP A 322 17.13 -17.56 5.05
N HIS A 323 16.02 -16.83 4.89
CA HIS A 323 14.87 -16.95 5.76
C HIS A 323 14.24 -18.37 5.69
N ARG A 324 13.97 -18.94 4.51
CA ARG A 324 13.42 -20.29 4.40
C ARG A 324 14.38 -21.37 4.93
N LEU A 325 15.68 -21.23 4.68
CA LEU A 325 16.70 -22.14 5.18
C LEU A 325 16.71 -22.14 6.71
N SER A 326 16.66 -20.95 7.31
CA SER A 326 16.57 -20.82 8.77
C SER A 326 15.33 -21.52 9.36
N ARG A 327 14.22 -21.57 8.63
CA ARG A 327 12.96 -22.21 9.07
C ARG A 327 12.91 -23.72 8.84
N GLY A 328 13.40 -24.19 7.69
CA GLY A 328 13.34 -25.59 7.27
C GLY A 328 14.44 -26.47 7.87
N ALA A 329 15.59 -25.87 8.20
CA ALA A 329 16.78 -26.57 8.63
C ALA A 329 17.20 -26.25 10.07
N ALA A 330 16.41 -25.47 10.82
CA ALA A 330 16.73 -25.00 12.18
C ALA A 330 17.26 -26.11 13.11
N ALA A 331 16.64 -27.30 13.07
CA ALA A 331 17.02 -28.44 13.90
C ALA A 331 18.29 -29.17 13.42
N GLN A 332 18.68 -29.06 12.15
CA GLN A 332 19.81 -29.76 11.54
C GLN A 332 21.05 -28.87 11.38
N LEU A 333 20.85 -27.56 11.16
CA LEU A 333 21.90 -26.55 11.03
C LEU A 333 22.36 -25.94 12.36
N ALA A 334 21.65 -26.18 13.47
CA ALA A 334 22.04 -25.71 14.80
C ALA A 334 23.53 -25.93 15.17
N PRO A 335 24.18 -27.08 14.85
CA PRO A 335 25.61 -27.27 15.13
C PRO A 335 26.56 -26.55 14.16
N GLU A 336 26.13 -26.24 12.93
CA GLU A 336 26.97 -25.65 11.87
C GLU A 336 26.72 -24.13 11.66
N LEU A 337 25.66 -23.59 12.28
CA LEU A 337 25.29 -22.17 12.25
C LEU A 337 26.45 -21.21 12.62
N PRO A 338 27.32 -21.50 13.61
CA PRO A 338 28.49 -20.67 13.90
C PRO A 338 29.55 -20.65 12.79
N ALA A 339 29.60 -21.66 11.92
CA ALA A 339 30.52 -21.70 10.77
C ALA A 339 29.95 -20.90 9.59
N LEU A 340 28.64 -21.02 9.34
CA LEU A 340 27.93 -20.22 8.33
C LEU A 340 27.96 -18.72 8.64
N LEU A 341 27.76 -18.35 9.91
CA LEU A 341 27.88 -16.95 10.35
C LEU A 341 29.31 -16.42 10.27
N ARG A 342 30.32 -17.27 10.50
CA ARG A 342 31.73 -16.89 10.32
C ARG A 342 32.09 -16.70 8.85
N MET A 343 31.62 -17.57 7.96
CA MET A 343 31.80 -17.38 6.52
C MET A 343 31.10 -16.11 6.03
N PHE A 344 29.88 -15.82 6.51
CA PHE A 344 29.18 -14.57 6.24
C PHE A 344 29.99 -13.34 6.72
N ALA A 345 30.57 -13.40 7.92
CA ALA A 345 31.42 -12.34 8.46
C ALA A 345 32.78 -12.19 7.74
N GLU A 346 33.37 -13.29 7.27
CA GLU A 346 34.63 -13.28 6.52
C GLU A 346 34.45 -12.77 5.08
N ILE A 347 33.30 -13.04 4.46
CA ILE A 347 32.94 -12.56 3.11
C ILE A 347 32.67 -11.05 3.09
N GLN A 348 32.20 -10.47 4.21
CA GLN A 348 31.91 -9.04 4.36
C GLN A 348 33.16 -8.14 4.57
N GLY A 349 34.38 -8.70 4.66
CA GLY A 349 35.63 -7.95 4.49
C GLY A 349 36.01 -6.96 5.63
N SER A 350 36.84 -7.45 6.56
CA SER A 350 37.87 -6.73 7.33
C SER A 350 37.57 -5.33 7.93
N GLY A 351 37.49 -5.28 9.26
CA GLY A 351 37.98 -4.14 10.07
C GLY A 351 36.92 -3.44 10.91
N ASP A 352 37.01 -3.65 12.23
CA ASP A 352 36.41 -2.86 13.33
C ASP A 352 34.94 -2.41 13.16
N VAL A 353 34.04 -3.31 13.55
CA VAL A 353 32.56 -3.19 13.49
C VAL A 353 32.03 -1.98 14.28
N ALA A 354 32.83 -1.39 15.18
CA ALA A 354 32.39 -0.29 16.03
C ALA A 354 32.47 1.10 15.36
N GLN A 355 33.16 1.26 14.22
CA GLN A 355 33.34 2.57 13.59
C GLN A 355 32.80 2.74 12.17
N ASN A 356 32.42 1.66 11.46
CA ASN A 356 32.00 1.76 10.05
C ASN A 356 30.60 1.20 9.75
N ALA A 357 29.84 0.73 10.74
CA ALA A 357 28.63 -0.05 10.48
C ALA A 357 27.38 0.74 10.03
N TYR A 358 27.34 2.08 10.17
CA TYR A 358 26.10 2.83 9.94
C TYR A 358 26.20 4.01 8.96
N GLU A 359 27.38 4.61 8.77
CA GLU A 359 27.50 5.76 7.84
C GLU A 359 27.92 5.36 6.41
N GLN A 360 28.29 4.10 6.17
CA GLN A 360 28.85 3.67 4.88
C GLN A 360 28.02 2.61 4.12
N TYR A 361 26.99 2.00 4.72
CA TYR A 361 26.33 0.80 4.15
C TYR A 361 24.81 0.87 3.99
N ASP A 362 24.15 2.00 4.28
CA ASP A 362 22.73 2.30 4.00
C ASP A 362 21.76 1.08 3.96
N LEU A 363 21.86 0.19 4.96
CA LEU A 363 20.98 -0.97 5.10
C LEU A 363 19.56 -0.48 5.37
N ASP A 364 18.60 -0.93 4.57
CA ASP A 364 17.22 -0.49 4.72
C ASP A 364 16.49 -1.23 5.86
N GLU A 365 15.33 -0.72 6.25
CA GLU A 365 14.52 -1.28 7.32
C GLU A 365 14.04 -2.72 7.03
N GLU A 366 14.00 -3.13 5.77
CA GLU A 366 13.53 -4.45 5.32
C GLU A 366 14.56 -5.54 5.68
N ASP A 367 15.85 -5.24 5.55
CA ASP A 367 16.97 -6.16 5.76
C ASP A 367 17.16 -6.54 7.23
N VAL A 368 17.05 -5.54 8.11
CA VAL A 368 17.11 -5.74 9.57
C VAL A 368 15.90 -6.54 10.06
N GLN A 369 14.72 -6.29 9.47
CA GLN A 369 13.48 -6.99 9.85
C GLN A 369 13.50 -8.48 9.45
N GLN A 370 13.89 -8.80 8.22
CA GLN A 370 13.90 -10.19 7.73
C GLN A 370 14.85 -11.07 8.53
N LEU A 371 15.95 -10.49 8.99
CA LEU A 371 16.96 -11.16 9.78
C LEU A 371 16.50 -11.42 11.23
N ILE A 372 15.81 -10.48 11.89
CA ILE A 372 15.21 -10.70 13.22
C ILE A 372 14.13 -11.79 13.16
N VAL A 373 13.35 -11.85 12.08
CA VAL A 373 12.34 -12.89 11.86
C VAL A 373 12.97 -14.27 11.74
N GLY A 374 14.07 -14.41 10.99
CA GLY A 374 14.83 -15.66 10.90
C GLY A 374 15.32 -16.13 12.27
N ILE A 375 15.92 -15.23 13.06
CA ILE A 375 16.50 -15.51 14.38
C ILE A 375 15.44 -15.89 15.41
N THR A 376 14.31 -15.17 15.45
CA THR A 376 13.20 -15.46 16.38
C THR A 376 12.57 -16.81 16.07
N THR A 377 12.51 -17.19 14.79
CA THR A 377 11.96 -18.47 14.37
C THR A 377 12.87 -19.64 14.74
N VAL A 378 14.19 -19.47 14.60
CA VAL A 378 15.19 -20.46 15.04
C VAL A 378 15.17 -20.61 16.57
N SER A 379 15.13 -19.51 17.31
CA SER A 379 15.11 -19.51 18.77
C SER A 379 13.91 -20.26 19.34
N ASN A 380 12.71 -20.06 18.77
CA ASN A 380 11.48 -20.74 19.18
C ASN A 380 11.47 -22.26 18.94
N THR A 381 12.48 -22.81 18.27
CA THR A 381 12.63 -24.26 18.06
C THR A 381 13.62 -24.92 19.05
N LEU A 382 14.31 -24.13 19.87
CA LEU A 382 15.28 -24.61 20.85
C LEU A 382 14.62 -24.93 22.20
N ALA A 383 15.25 -25.79 23.00
CA ALA A 383 14.80 -26.05 24.37
C ALA A 383 14.92 -24.76 25.23
N PRO A 384 14.02 -24.53 26.22
CA PRO A 384 13.92 -23.24 26.94
C PRO A 384 15.23 -22.72 27.56
N GLY A 385 16.15 -23.61 27.94
CA GLY A 385 17.45 -23.24 28.50
C GLY A 385 18.52 -22.84 27.45
N ALA A 386 18.39 -23.27 26.20
CA ALA A 386 19.29 -22.92 25.09
C ALA A 386 18.76 -21.74 24.25
N GLN A 387 17.46 -21.49 24.35
CA GLN A 387 16.75 -20.39 23.71
C GLN A 387 17.33 -19.03 24.12
N ALA A 388 17.52 -18.79 25.42
CA ALA A 388 18.04 -17.53 25.94
C ALA A 388 19.50 -17.26 25.54
N ALA A 389 20.37 -18.28 25.54
CA ALA A 389 21.78 -18.13 25.16
C ALA A 389 21.96 -17.91 23.65
N CYS A 390 21.20 -18.63 22.82
CA CYS A 390 21.23 -18.47 21.36
C CYS A 390 20.65 -17.11 20.93
N LEU A 391 19.54 -16.69 21.54
CA LEU A 391 18.97 -15.36 21.33
C LEU A 391 20.00 -14.30 21.77
N SER A 392 20.58 -14.39 22.97
CA SER A 392 21.59 -13.44 23.46
C SER A 392 22.81 -13.29 22.54
N GLN A 393 23.35 -14.38 22.02
CA GLN A 393 24.59 -14.39 21.22
C GLN A 393 24.36 -13.96 19.76
N LEU A 394 23.17 -14.22 19.20
CA LEU A 394 22.76 -13.73 17.87
C LEU A 394 22.33 -12.26 17.91
N LEU A 395 21.68 -11.86 19.00
CA LEU A 395 21.30 -10.48 19.26
C LEU A 395 22.56 -9.61 19.46
N GLU A 396 23.59 -10.09 20.18
CA GLU A 396 24.91 -9.43 20.27
C GLU A 396 25.55 -9.14 18.89
N THR A 397 25.26 -9.97 17.88
CA THR A 397 25.94 -9.91 16.58
C THR A 397 25.20 -9.04 15.55
N LEU A 398 23.87 -8.89 15.63
CA LEU A 398 23.09 -8.25 14.54
C LEU A 398 22.26 -7.01 14.92
N VAL A 399 21.76 -6.86 16.16
CA VAL A 399 20.82 -5.75 16.49
C VAL A 399 20.96 -5.22 17.93
N ILE A 400 21.54 -5.99 18.86
CA ILE A 400 21.49 -5.71 20.30
C ILE A 400 22.82 -5.25 20.89
N GLY A 401 23.84 -4.97 20.09
CA GLY A 401 24.99 -4.21 20.59
C GLY A 401 24.62 -2.83 21.18
N THR A 402 23.43 -2.29 20.86
CA THR A 402 23.01 -0.93 21.27
C THR A 402 21.70 -0.83 22.05
N LEU A 403 20.79 -1.82 22.00
CA LEU A 403 19.52 -1.81 22.76
C LEU A 403 19.54 -2.72 24.01
N ALA A 404 20.57 -3.56 24.21
CA ALA A 404 20.61 -4.46 25.38
C ALA A 404 20.89 -3.74 26.69
N GLU A 405 21.66 -2.65 26.68
CA GLU A 405 22.06 -2.00 27.92
C GLU A 405 21.98 -0.47 27.85
N PRO A 406 21.09 0.14 28.67
CA PRO A 406 20.08 -0.47 29.54
C PRO A 406 18.77 -0.70 28.75
N GLY A 407 18.26 -1.94 28.71
CA GLY A 407 17.05 -2.32 27.95
C GLY A 407 15.82 -1.41 28.14
N LEU A 408 14.90 -1.42 27.18
CA LEU A 408 13.76 -0.49 27.15
C LEU A 408 12.86 -0.64 28.39
N HIS A 409 12.39 0.49 28.91
CA HIS A 409 11.44 0.52 30.02
C HIS A 409 10.10 1.14 29.58
N GLY A 410 9.01 0.47 29.90
CA GLY A 410 7.66 0.91 29.56
C GLY A 410 6.71 0.97 30.74
N LEU A 411 5.75 1.91 30.73
CA LEU A 411 4.67 2.02 31.70
C LEU A 411 3.34 1.55 31.08
N LEU A 412 2.73 0.52 31.66
CA LEU A 412 1.39 0.05 31.30
C LEU A 412 0.32 1.00 31.86
N ARG A 413 -0.38 1.70 30.98
CA ARG A 413 -1.47 2.64 31.31
C ARG A 413 -2.53 2.66 30.20
N ASP A 414 -3.81 2.68 30.59
CA ASP A 414 -4.95 2.76 29.65
C ASP A 414 -4.92 1.72 28.51
N ALA A 415 -4.60 0.47 28.85
CA ALA A 415 -4.48 -0.66 27.92
C ALA A 415 -3.42 -0.47 26.80
N ALA A 416 -2.37 0.31 27.08
CA ALA A 416 -1.18 0.43 26.23
C ALA A 416 0.08 0.51 27.10
N VAL A 417 1.25 0.21 26.50
CA VAL A 417 2.54 0.39 27.18
C VAL A 417 3.27 1.57 26.56
N TRP A 418 3.62 2.53 27.40
CA TRP A 418 4.32 3.75 26.99
C TRP A 418 5.79 3.62 27.30
N VAL A 419 6.63 3.64 26.26
CA VAL A 419 8.08 3.48 26.35
C VAL A 419 8.73 4.85 26.16
N CYS A 420 9.63 5.22 27.06
CA CYS A 420 10.53 6.35 26.84
C CYS A 420 11.68 5.87 25.96
N ALA A 421 11.83 6.51 24.80
CA ALA A 421 12.85 6.14 23.82
C ALA A 421 13.52 7.42 23.28
N ASN A 422 14.84 7.41 23.14
CA ASN A 422 15.58 8.43 22.40
C ASN A 422 15.32 8.32 20.89
N ASP A 423 15.80 9.27 20.09
CA ASP A 423 15.51 9.30 18.65
C ASP A 423 16.02 8.05 17.89
N ASP A 424 17.12 7.45 18.33
CA ASP A 424 17.69 6.23 17.77
C ASP A 424 16.84 4.99 18.15
N GLU A 425 16.40 4.89 19.41
CA GLU A 425 15.50 3.85 19.89
C GLU A 425 14.11 3.93 19.24
N VAL A 426 13.60 5.15 19.03
CA VAL A 426 12.36 5.42 18.31
C VAL A 426 12.47 4.94 16.87
N HIS A 427 13.55 5.30 16.19
CA HIS A 427 13.80 4.89 14.82
C HIS A 427 13.87 3.37 14.72
N LYS A 428 14.65 2.72 15.60
CA LYS A 428 14.75 1.25 15.67
C LYS A 428 13.41 0.57 15.94
N LEU A 429 12.58 1.09 16.84
CA LEU A 429 11.25 0.55 17.10
C LEU A 429 10.34 0.67 15.86
N ASP A 430 10.39 1.80 15.16
CA ASP A 430 9.64 2.04 13.92
C ASP A 430 10.10 1.10 12.79
N THR A 431 11.42 1.01 12.59
CA THR A 431 12.08 0.07 11.68
C THR A 431 11.68 -1.36 11.97
N LEU A 432 11.40 -1.74 13.22
CA LEU A 432 10.94 -3.09 13.57
C LEU A 432 9.41 -3.25 13.58
N CYS A 433 8.69 -2.21 13.15
CA CYS A 433 7.25 -2.08 13.15
C CYS A 433 6.60 -2.24 14.53
N PHE A 434 7.33 -1.88 15.60
CA PHE A 434 6.83 -1.91 16.96
C PHE A 434 6.42 -0.52 17.43
N GLY A 435 5.17 -0.42 17.90
CA GLY A 435 4.66 0.80 18.49
C GLY A 435 4.39 1.90 17.48
N ASN A 436 4.00 3.05 18.01
CA ASN A 436 3.80 4.28 17.26
C ASN A 436 4.31 5.45 18.10
N LEU A 437 4.92 6.44 17.45
CA LEU A 437 5.24 7.71 18.08
C LEU A 437 3.91 8.43 18.42
N ASP A 438 3.53 8.46 19.70
CA ASP A 438 2.20 8.96 20.12
C ASP A 438 2.28 10.03 21.23
N GLY A 439 3.46 10.21 21.84
CA GLY A 439 3.70 11.26 22.83
C GLY A 439 5.03 12.00 22.59
N GLY A 440 5.01 13.30 22.85
CA GLY A 440 6.21 14.14 22.78
C GLY A 440 7.02 14.10 24.09
N PRO A 441 8.04 14.97 24.23
CA PRO A 441 8.97 14.95 25.37
C PRO A 441 8.30 15.10 26.74
N GLY A 442 7.13 15.76 26.82
CA GLY A 442 6.37 15.88 28.06
C GLY A 442 5.79 14.56 28.56
N THR A 443 5.33 13.69 27.65
CA THR A 443 4.83 12.35 28.00
C THR A 443 5.99 11.43 28.39
N ALA A 444 7.13 11.56 27.70
CA ALA A 444 8.35 10.84 28.07
C ALA A 444 8.81 11.23 29.49
N ALA A 445 8.77 12.53 29.83
CA ALA A 445 9.10 13.02 31.17
C ALA A 445 8.16 12.47 32.26
N GLU A 446 6.84 12.40 31.99
CA GLU A 446 5.87 11.81 32.91
C GLU A 446 6.13 10.31 33.12
N VAL A 447 6.30 9.55 32.05
CA VAL A 447 6.55 8.10 32.11
C VAL A 447 7.85 7.82 32.85
N SER A 448 8.94 8.51 32.51
CA SER A 448 10.25 8.43 33.19
C SER A 448 10.14 8.71 34.70
N SER A 449 9.38 9.72 35.09
CA SER A 449 9.18 10.06 36.50
C SER A 449 8.44 8.97 37.29
N LEU A 450 7.51 8.26 36.64
CA LEU A 450 6.70 7.22 37.27
C LEU A 450 7.45 5.88 37.36
N ILE A 451 8.27 5.55 36.37
CA ILE A 451 9.09 4.32 36.37
C ILE A 451 10.41 4.49 37.14
N GLY A 452 10.84 5.73 37.43
CA GLY A 452 12.08 6.02 38.14
C GLY A 452 13.35 5.82 37.31
N VAL A 453 13.24 5.96 35.98
CA VAL A 453 14.37 5.83 35.02
C VAL A 453 14.78 7.22 34.55
N GLU A 454 16.08 7.50 34.48
CA GLU A 454 16.62 8.80 34.08
C GLU A 454 16.30 9.09 32.60
N LEU A 455 15.78 10.29 32.30
CA LEU A 455 15.32 10.64 30.97
C LEU A 455 16.50 10.92 30.03
N CYS A 456 16.59 10.21 28.91
CA CYS A 456 17.57 10.50 27.87
C CYS A 456 17.33 11.89 27.23
N PRO A 457 18.40 12.61 26.82
CA PRO A 457 18.25 13.87 26.08
C PRO A 457 17.46 13.65 24.79
N GLY A 458 16.40 14.44 24.56
CA GLY A 458 15.56 14.31 23.36
C GLY A 458 14.55 13.16 23.39
N ALA A 459 14.36 12.49 24.52
CA ALA A 459 13.44 11.35 24.61
C ALA A 459 12.00 11.69 24.18
N ASN A 460 11.42 10.80 23.38
CA ASN A 460 10.04 10.78 22.95
C ASN A 460 9.32 9.57 23.56
N ALA A 461 7.98 9.57 23.51
CA ALA A 461 7.18 8.47 24.04
C ALA A 461 6.59 7.62 22.90
N VAL A 462 7.00 6.36 22.84
CA VAL A 462 6.48 5.35 21.91
C VAL A 462 5.36 4.58 22.61
N ARG A 463 4.19 4.51 21.97
CA ARG A 463 3.06 3.74 22.47
C ARG A 463 3.00 2.38 21.79
N LEU A 464 3.13 1.32 22.58
CA LEU A 464 2.96 -0.07 22.19
C LEU A 464 1.55 -0.56 22.50
N GLY A 465 0.96 -1.34 21.60
CA GLY A 465 -0.20 -2.17 21.91
C GLY A 465 0.13 -3.24 22.95
N LEU A 466 -0.88 -3.82 23.58
CA LEU A 466 -0.66 -4.88 24.58
C LEU A 466 0.05 -6.09 23.97
N GLU A 467 -0.31 -6.47 22.74
CA GLU A 467 0.30 -7.60 22.05
C GLU A 467 1.75 -7.34 21.66
N GLU A 468 2.05 -6.15 21.16
CA GLU A 468 3.41 -5.69 20.83
C GLU A 468 4.28 -5.67 22.09
N ALA A 469 3.78 -5.05 23.17
CA ALA A 469 4.51 -4.93 24.43
C ALA A 469 4.76 -6.28 25.09
N PHE A 470 3.75 -7.16 25.14
CA PHE A 470 3.94 -8.50 25.68
C PHE A 470 4.89 -9.32 24.81
N PHE A 471 4.87 -9.17 23.48
CA PHE A 471 5.84 -9.81 22.59
C PHE A 471 7.27 -9.33 22.85
N LEU A 472 7.48 -8.01 22.99
CA LEU A 472 8.79 -7.43 23.30
C LEU A 472 9.32 -7.85 24.67
N ALA A 473 8.43 -7.93 25.67
CA ALA A 473 8.80 -8.31 27.03
C ALA A 473 9.02 -9.82 27.20
N HIS A 474 8.13 -10.65 26.64
CA HIS A 474 8.14 -12.10 26.84
C HIS A 474 8.93 -12.87 25.78
N ALA A 475 8.70 -12.57 24.49
CA ALA A 475 9.29 -13.34 23.39
C ALA A 475 10.69 -12.84 23.01
N LEU A 476 10.94 -11.52 23.10
CA LEU A 476 12.22 -10.91 22.77
C LEU A 476 13.07 -10.55 23.98
N GLY A 477 12.47 -10.37 25.17
CA GLY A 477 13.19 -10.06 26.41
C GLY A 477 13.85 -8.68 26.43
N ILE A 478 13.42 -7.75 25.58
CA ILE A 478 14.05 -6.41 25.42
C ILE A 478 13.27 -5.27 26.11
N LEU A 479 12.09 -5.55 26.66
CA LEU A 479 11.23 -4.56 27.30
C LEU A 479 10.87 -4.96 28.73
N SER A 480 11.19 -4.08 29.69
CA SER A 480 10.71 -4.16 31.07
C SER A 480 9.44 -3.33 31.24
N VAL A 481 8.34 -3.96 31.66
CA VAL A 481 7.03 -3.28 31.78
C VAL A 481 6.68 -3.04 33.25
N HIS A 482 6.43 -1.80 33.59
CA HIS A 482 6.01 -1.33 34.90
C HIS A 482 4.51 -1.05 34.89
N ALA A 483 3.81 -1.16 36.03
CA ALA A 483 2.41 -0.79 36.12
C ALA A 483 2.07 -0.02 37.38
N GLU A 484 1.16 0.93 37.24
CA GLU A 484 0.60 1.66 38.38
C GLU A 484 -0.25 0.69 39.24
N LEU A 485 0.16 0.53 40.50
CA LEU A 485 -0.68 -0.05 41.54
C LEU A 485 -1.54 1.09 42.15
N PRO A 486 -2.69 0.80 42.82
CA PRO A 486 -3.47 1.83 43.52
C PRO A 486 -2.54 2.71 44.38
N PRO A 487 -2.82 4.03 44.45
CA PRO A 487 -1.80 5.08 44.52
C PRO A 487 -0.72 4.73 45.56
N PRO A 488 0.54 4.56 45.13
CA PRO A 488 1.63 4.44 46.08
C PRO A 488 1.65 5.68 46.96
N SER A 489 2.04 5.50 48.22
CA SER A 489 2.47 6.59 49.09
C SER A 489 3.34 7.55 48.27
N ALA A 490 3.02 8.85 48.27
CA ALA A 490 3.65 9.84 47.40
C ALA A 490 5.19 9.69 47.37
N GLY A 491 5.74 9.19 46.25
CA GLY A 491 7.18 9.08 46.02
C GLY A 491 7.77 7.70 45.67
N GLU A 492 6.98 6.61 45.60
CA GLU A 492 7.49 5.29 45.17
C GLU A 492 7.34 5.07 43.65
N ALA A 493 8.40 4.56 43.01
CA ALA A 493 8.42 4.22 41.58
C ALA A 493 7.53 3.00 41.27
N ALA A 494 6.96 2.95 40.07
CA ALA A 494 6.10 1.86 39.63
C ALA A 494 6.89 0.53 39.58
N PRO A 495 6.38 -0.56 40.19
CA PRO A 495 7.07 -1.84 40.16
C PRO A 495 7.09 -2.43 38.76
N CYS A 496 8.23 -3.04 38.41
CA CYS A 496 8.35 -3.86 37.21
C CYS A 496 7.52 -5.13 37.39
N LEU A 497 6.76 -5.50 36.36
CA LEU A 497 5.94 -6.70 36.34
C LEU A 497 6.77 -7.87 35.82
N ASP A 498 6.68 -9.01 36.49
CA ASP A 498 7.11 -10.28 35.89
C ASP A 498 6.15 -10.71 34.77
N THR A 499 6.55 -11.71 33.99
CA THR A 499 5.78 -12.18 32.83
C THR A 499 4.35 -12.60 33.20
N GLU A 500 4.18 -13.26 34.35
CA GLU A 500 2.88 -13.77 34.82
C GLU A 500 1.97 -12.61 35.26
N ALA A 501 2.49 -11.65 36.02
CA ALA A 501 1.77 -10.44 36.43
C ALA A 501 1.43 -9.56 35.21
N LEU A 502 2.33 -9.43 34.24
CA LEU A 502 2.08 -8.70 33.00
C LEU A 502 0.94 -9.37 32.20
N TRP A 503 0.98 -10.69 32.04
CA TRP A 503 -0.08 -11.45 31.38
C TRP A 503 -1.45 -11.21 32.04
N HIS A 504 -1.52 -11.29 33.36
CA HIS A 504 -2.74 -11.03 34.11
C HIS A 504 -3.23 -9.57 33.97
N ARG A 505 -2.32 -8.59 33.97
CA ARG A 505 -2.67 -7.19 33.76
C ARG A 505 -3.17 -6.92 32.34
N CYS A 506 -2.58 -7.54 31.32
CA CYS A 506 -3.08 -7.47 29.94
C CYS A 506 -4.49 -8.06 29.82
N MET A 507 -4.77 -9.20 30.47
CA MET A 507 -6.11 -9.80 30.51
C MET A 507 -7.14 -8.93 31.25
N GLN A 508 -6.73 -8.24 32.32
CA GLN A 508 -7.59 -7.30 33.04
C GLN A 508 -7.90 -6.05 32.21
N ALA A 509 -6.90 -5.56 31.46
CA ALA A 509 -7.06 -4.41 30.58
C ALA A 509 -7.89 -4.75 29.33
N ARG A 510 -7.77 -5.97 28.80
CA ARG A 510 -8.51 -6.45 27.63
C ARG A 510 -8.87 -7.93 27.77
N PRO A 511 -10.15 -8.29 27.96
CA PRO A 511 -10.57 -9.69 28.16
C PRO A 511 -10.29 -10.63 26.97
N ASP A 512 -10.24 -10.10 25.76
CA ASP A 512 -9.92 -10.81 24.50
C ASP A 512 -8.41 -10.92 24.23
N PHE A 513 -7.57 -10.33 25.08
CA PHE A 513 -6.12 -10.29 24.92
C PHE A 513 -5.49 -11.67 24.65
N PRO A 514 -5.83 -12.77 25.35
CA PRO A 514 -5.18 -14.06 25.10
C PRO A 514 -5.36 -14.56 23.67
N VAL A 515 -6.56 -14.40 23.12
CA VAL A 515 -6.92 -14.86 21.77
C VAL A 515 -6.22 -14.00 20.72
N MET A 516 -6.25 -12.70 20.93
CA MET A 516 -5.62 -11.73 20.04
C MET A 516 -4.10 -11.86 20.05
N TYR A 517 -3.48 -11.98 21.22
CA TYR A 517 -2.04 -12.20 21.37
C TYR A 517 -1.59 -13.51 20.71
N LEU A 518 -2.37 -14.59 20.83
CA LEU A 518 -2.09 -15.84 20.11
C LEU A 518 -2.03 -15.63 18.59
N GLY A 519 -2.99 -14.87 18.04
CA GLY A 519 -2.99 -14.47 16.63
C GLY A 519 -1.76 -13.63 16.29
N TYR A 520 -1.49 -12.59 17.08
CA TYR A 520 -0.34 -11.70 16.90
C TYR A 520 1.00 -12.46 16.92
N HIS A 521 1.23 -13.29 17.95
CA HIS A 521 2.43 -14.11 18.08
C HIS A 521 2.56 -15.12 16.93
N HIS A 522 1.46 -15.76 16.53
CA HIS A 522 1.45 -16.69 15.40
C HIS A 522 1.90 -16.04 14.09
N TYR A 523 1.40 -14.84 13.80
CA TYR A 523 1.75 -14.12 12.57
C TYR A 523 3.15 -13.51 12.65
N ARG A 524 3.55 -12.91 13.78
CA ARG A 524 4.94 -12.46 14.00
C ARG A 524 5.94 -13.59 13.86
N GLY A 525 5.66 -14.75 14.45
CA GLY A 525 6.51 -15.95 14.32
C GLY A 525 6.52 -16.58 12.92
N LYS A 526 5.69 -16.09 11.99
CA LYS A 526 5.69 -16.50 10.57
C LYS A 526 6.30 -15.44 9.65
N GLY A 527 6.80 -14.34 10.20
CA GLY A 527 7.40 -13.22 9.46
C GLY A 527 6.39 -12.18 8.96
N TRP A 528 5.14 -12.25 9.39
CA TRP A 528 4.15 -11.22 9.08
C TRP A 528 4.23 -10.08 10.09
N ILE A 529 3.92 -8.86 9.64
CA ILE A 529 3.76 -7.69 10.50
C ILE A 529 2.25 -7.47 10.72
N PRO A 530 1.69 -7.89 11.87
CA PRO A 530 0.28 -7.69 12.16
C PRO A 530 0.10 -6.26 12.67
N ARG A 531 -0.70 -5.46 11.97
CA ARG A 531 -1.18 -4.17 12.46
C ARG A 531 -2.68 -4.26 12.72
N THR A 532 -3.22 -3.33 13.50
CA THR A 532 -4.67 -3.30 13.79
C THR A 532 -5.52 -3.15 12.52
N GLY A 533 -6.39 -4.13 12.29
CA GLY A 533 -7.28 -4.19 11.13
C GLY A 533 -8.56 -3.37 11.25
N LEU A 534 -8.74 -2.62 12.36
CA LEU A 534 -10.04 -2.02 12.73
C LEU A 534 -10.62 -1.10 11.65
N GLN A 535 -9.77 -0.40 10.90
CA GLN A 535 -10.17 0.48 9.78
C GLN A 535 -10.77 -0.27 8.59
N TYR A 536 -10.53 -1.58 8.51
CA TYR A 536 -10.96 -2.47 7.44
C TYR A 536 -12.04 -3.45 7.91
N GLY A 537 -12.57 -3.25 9.13
CA GLY A 537 -13.51 -4.19 9.74
C GLY A 537 -12.89 -5.56 10.06
N ALA A 538 -11.57 -5.58 10.32
CA ALA A 538 -10.81 -6.77 10.65
C ALA A 538 -10.09 -6.62 12.00
N ASP A 539 -9.63 -7.73 12.58
CA ASP A 539 -8.86 -7.73 13.83
C ASP A 539 -7.40 -7.34 13.55
N TYR A 540 -6.80 -7.99 12.54
CA TYR A 540 -5.48 -7.64 12.02
C TYR A 540 -5.52 -7.37 10.52
N VAL A 541 -4.57 -6.57 10.06
CA VAL A 541 -4.09 -6.57 8.68
C VAL A 541 -2.65 -6.99 8.68
N LEU A 542 -2.27 -7.83 7.71
CA LEU A 542 -0.94 -8.40 7.62
C LEU A 542 -0.17 -7.71 6.50
N TYR A 543 1.07 -7.37 6.80
CA TYR A 543 2.03 -6.89 5.82
C TYR A 543 3.21 -7.85 5.74
N GLN A 544 3.72 -8.07 4.53
CA GLN A 544 5.03 -8.70 4.31
C GLN A 544 6.18 -7.71 4.45
N LYS A 545 5.94 -6.43 4.14
CA LYS A 545 6.93 -5.33 4.20
C LYS A 545 6.49 -4.24 5.17
N HIS A 546 7.37 -3.27 5.45
CA HIS A 546 6.99 -2.11 6.26
C HIS A 546 5.69 -1.45 5.72
N PRO A 547 4.70 -1.10 6.57
CA PRO A 547 3.41 -0.56 6.13
C PRO A 547 3.46 0.73 5.30
N ALA A 548 4.60 1.44 5.30
CA ALA A 548 4.84 2.60 4.44
C ALA A 548 5.18 2.22 3.00
N LEU A 549 5.70 1.01 2.78
CA LEU A 549 6.26 0.55 1.50
C LEU A 549 5.28 -0.35 0.72
N ALA A 550 4.34 -1.00 1.39
CA ALA A 550 3.41 -1.93 0.77
C ALA A 550 1.97 -1.80 1.29
N HIS A 551 1.02 -2.25 0.47
CA HIS A 551 -0.36 -2.47 0.92
C HIS A 551 -0.45 -3.76 1.74
N SER A 552 -1.41 -3.82 2.66
CA SER A 552 -1.67 -5.04 3.42
C SER A 552 -2.17 -6.14 2.50
N ASP A 553 -1.55 -7.32 2.56
CA ASP A 553 -1.89 -8.48 1.74
C ASP A 553 -3.17 -9.18 2.20
N TYR A 554 -3.40 -9.20 3.51
CA TYR A 554 -4.52 -9.92 4.13
C TYR A 554 -5.19 -9.09 5.22
N ALA A 555 -6.52 -9.21 5.29
CA ALA A 555 -7.32 -8.84 6.44
C ALA A 555 -7.68 -10.11 7.21
N VAL A 556 -7.50 -10.11 8.53
CA VAL A 556 -7.66 -11.28 9.40
C VAL A 556 -8.71 -11.00 10.46
N LEU A 557 -9.63 -11.94 10.62
CA LEU A 557 -10.55 -12.02 11.75
C LEU A 557 -10.13 -13.18 12.65
N VAL A 558 -9.92 -12.90 13.93
CA VAL A 558 -9.54 -13.89 14.94
C VAL A 558 -10.81 -14.33 15.69
N VAL A 559 -11.28 -15.53 15.37
CA VAL A 559 -12.51 -16.07 15.97
C VAL A 559 -12.18 -17.08 17.07
N PRO A 560 -12.47 -16.78 18.34
CA PRO A 560 -12.29 -17.73 19.43
C PRO A 560 -13.29 -18.90 19.32
N GLN A 561 -12.79 -20.13 19.23
CA GLN A 561 -13.63 -21.34 19.27
C GLN A 561 -13.64 -21.98 20.67
N PHE A 562 -14.29 -21.34 21.63
CA PHE A 562 -14.34 -21.86 23.01
C PHE A 562 -15.52 -22.78 23.32
N GLU A 563 -16.54 -22.86 22.46
CA GLU A 563 -17.64 -23.82 22.61
C GLU A 563 -18.17 -24.32 21.25
N ALA A 564 -18.73 -25.53 21.21
CA ALA A 564 -19.36 -26.15 20.03
C ALA A 564 -20.56 -25.35 19.44
N ARG A 565 -20.90 -24.20 20.02
CA ARG A 565 -21.95 -23.25 19.62
C ARG A 565 -21.44 -21.80 19.47
N GLY A 566 -20.14 -21.54 19.40
CA GLY A 566 -19.64 -20.22 19.00
C GLY A 566 -20.16 -19.84 17.62
N PRO A 567 -20.37 -18.54 17.32
CA PRO A 567 -20.87 -18.11 16.02
C PRO A 567 -19.88 -18.58 14.95
N ARG A 568 -20.29 -19.56 14.14
CA ARG A 568 -19.58 -19.86 12.91
C ARG A 568 -19.72 -18.63 12.04
N LEU A 569 -18.60 -18.10 11.54
CA LEU A 569 -18.64 -17.11 10.48
C LEU A 569 -19.39 -17.73 9.31
N GLU A 570 -20.60 -17.26 9.07
CA GLU A 570 -21.37 -17.69 7.92
C GLU A 570 -20.83 -16.98 6.68
N TRP A 571 -21.16 -17.50 5.51
CA TRP A 571 -20.73 -16.90 4.24
C TRP A 571 -21.10 -15.40 4.14
N HIS A 572 -22.22 -15.02 4.75
CA HIS A 572 -22.66 -13.62 4.78
C HIS A 572 -21.71 -12.71 5.58
N ASP A 573 -21.16 -13.21 6.68
CA ASP A 573 -20.23 -12.46 7.54
C ASP A 573 -18.90 -12.24 6.81
N LEU A 574 -18.40 -13.27 6.12
CA LEU A 574 -17.20 -13.19 5.28
C LEU A 574 -17.39 -12.22 4.11
N GLN A 575 -18.56 -12.25 3.45
CA GLN A 575 -18.86 -11.32 2.36
C GLN A 575 -18.98 -9.88 2.87
N THR A 576 -19.53 -9.68 4.07
CA THR A 576 -19.64 -8.36 4.71
C THR A 576 -18.27 -7.83 5.10
N ALA A 577 -17.43 -8.64 5.74
CA ALA A 577 -16.05 -8.29 6.07
C ALA A 577 -15.25 -7.92 4.82
N ASN A 578 -15.37 -8.70 3.73
CA ASN A 578 -14.69 -8.41 2.46
C ASN A 578 -15.17 -7.11 1.80
N ARG A 579 -16.46 -6.76 1.93
CA ARG A 579 -16.98 -5.48 1.46
C ARG A 579 -16.49 -4.29 2.29
N LEU A 580 -16.41 -4.47 3.61
CA LEU A 580 -15.90 -3.46 4.54
C LEU A 580 -14.39 -3.23 4.33
N SER A 581 -13.61 -4.29 4.13
CA SER A 581 -12.17 -4.19 3.86
C SER A 581 -11.87 -3.54 2.51
N ALA A 582 -12.74 -3.71 1.51
CA ALA A 582 -12.61 -3.10 0.19
C ALA A 582 -13.06 -1.62 0.13
N GLN A 583 -13.77 -1.12 1.14
CA GLN A 583 -14.24 0.27 1.21
C GLN A 583 -13.61 1.00 2.39
N PRO A 584 -12.44 1.63 2.23
CA PRO A 584 -11.91 2.50 3.28
C PRO A 584 -12.92 3.64 3.57
N PRO A 585 -12.87 4.28 4.75
CA PRO A 585 -13.77 5.38 5.15
C PRO A 585 -13.80 6.60 4.20
N ARG A 586 -12.98 6.60 3.15
CA ARG A 586 -13.03 7.50 1.99
C ARG A 586 -14.41 7.56 1.32
N GLY A 587 -15.24 6.53 1.44
CA GLY A 587 -16.62 6.53 0.94
C GLY A 587 -17.49 7.62 1.57
N LEU A 588 -17.48 7.74 2.91
CA LEU A 588 -18.28 8.73 3.63
C LEU A 588 -17.84 10.17 3.30
N ALA A 589 -16.54 10.41 3.17
CA ALA A 589 -16.00 11.70 2.77
C ALA A 589 -16.41 12.08 1.33
N ARG A 590 -16.38 11.13 0.39
CA ARG A 590 -16.81 11.39 -1.00
C ARG A 590 -18.30 11.70 -1.09
N TRP A 591 -19.15 10.94 -0.40
CA TRP A 591 -20.60 11.18 -0.36
C TRP A 591 -20.94 12.49 0.36
N GLY A 592 -20.23 12.83 1.44
CA GLY A 592 -20.36 14.12 2.13
C GLY A 592 -20.03 15.29 1.21
N ALA A 593 -18.91 15.21 0.48
CA ALA A 593 -18.50 16.25 -0.48
C ALA A 593 -19.51 16.42 -1.63
N LEU A 594 -20.00 15.31 -2.19
CA LEU A 594 -21.05 15.33 -3.21
C LEU A 594 -22.35 15.98 -2.69
N LEU A 595 -22.78 15.62 -1.48
CA LEU A 595 -23.95 16.21 -0.85
C LEU A 595 -23.80 17.73 -0.69
N THR A 596 -22.66 18.21 -0.19
CA THR A 596 -22.39 19.65 -0.05
C THR A 596 -22.46 20.38 -1.38
N THR A 597 -21.80 19.84 -2.42
CA THR A 597 -21.72 20.49 -3.74
C THR A 597 -23.09 20.57 -4.41
N LEU A 598 -23.85 19.48 -4.40
CA LEU A 598 -25.19 19.44 -5.00
C LEU A 598 -26.18 20.31 -4.24
N ALA A 599 -26.17 20.26 -2.90
CA ALA A 599 -27.05 21.07 -2.07
C ALA A 599 -26.69 22.56 -2.15
N CYS A 600 -25.40 22.92 -2.26
CA CYS A 600 -24.95 24.29 -2.44
C CYS A 600 -25.39 24.85 -3.80
N THR A 601 -25.27 24.06 -4.86
CA THR A 601 -25.77 24.44 -6.19
C THR A 601 -27.28 24.70 -6.15
N ALA A 602 -28.03 23.80 -5.50
CA ALA A 602 -29.47 23.98 -5.30
C ALA A 602 -29.81 25.19 -4.42
N LEU A 603 -28.97 25.52 -3.44
CA LEU A 603 -29.11 26.68 -2.57
C LEU A 603 -28.96 27.99 -3.34
N VAL A 604 -27.92 28.12 -4.17
CA VAL A 604 -27.68 29.31 -5.01
C VAL A 604 -28.84 29.53 -5.98
N VAL A 605 -29.31 28.47 -6.64
CA VAL A 605 -30.48 28.52 -7.55
C VAL A 605 -31.75 28.94 -6.80
N ARG A 606 -31.94 28.48 -5.57
CA ARG A 606 -33.13 28.81 -4.76
C ARG A 606 -33.09 30.22 -4.18
N GLU A 607 -31.92 30.76 -3.87
CA GLU A 607 -31.75 32.17 -3.47
C GLU A 607 -32.07 33.14 -4.62
N ALA A 608 -31.84 32.71 -5.87
CA ALA A 608 -32.24 33.47 -7.07
C ALA A 608 -33.78 33.49 -7.28
N HIS A 609 -34.51 32.51 -6.73
CA HIS A 609 -35.95 32.37 -6.97
C HIS A 609 -36.78 33.28 -6.04
N PRO A 610 -37.78 34.05 -6.55
CA PRO A 610 -38.56 35.02 -5.77
C PRO A 610 -39.32 34.45 -4.55
N ARG A 611 -39.51 33.13 -4.50
CA ARG A 611 -40.32 32.43 -3.48
C ARG A 611 -39.48 31.81 -2.37
N ARG A 612 -38.14 31.73 -2.54
CA ARG A 612 -37.15 31.18 -1.58
C ARG A 612 -37.54 29.86 -0.89
N ARG A 613 -38.39 29.05 -1.53
CA ARG A 613 -38.85 27.76 -0.98
C ARG A 613 -37.71 26.76 -1.00
N GLY A 614 -37.45 26.11 0.13
CA GLY A 614 -36.41 25.08 0.25
C GLY A 614 -34.99 25.61 0.45
N VAL A 615 -34.80 26.91 0.67
CA VAL A 615 -33.49 27.51 1.04
C VAL A 615 -32.99 26.95 2.37
N ALA A 616 -33.85 26.90 3.39
CA ALA A 616 -33.50 26.34 4.70
C ALA A 616 -33.03 24.88 4.58
N LEU A 617 -33.78 24.05 3.85
CA LEU A 617 -33.43 22.65 3.63
C LEU A 617 -32.12 22.49 2.85
N ALA A 618 -31.95 23.22 1.74
CA ALA A 618 -30.72 23.17 0.96
C ALA A 618 -29.51 23.60 1.79
N LYS A 619 -29.66 24.66 2.59
CA LYS A 619 -28.62 25.14 3.51
C LYS A 619 -28.24 24.07 4.54
N THR A 620 -29.22 23.47 5.21
CA THR A 620 -28.96 22.40 6.19
C THR A 620 -28.32 21.15 5.56
N LEU A 621 -28.71 20.79 4.33
CA LEU A 621 -28.13 19.65 3.62
C LEU A 621 -26.68 19.94 3.19
N SER A 622 -26.40 21.15 2.70
CA SER A 622 -25.03 21.57 2.38
C SER A 622 -24.13 21.50 3.60
N SER A 623 -24.60 21.99 4.74
CA SER A 623 -23.80 21.99 5.96
C SER A 623 -23.63 20.59 6.58
N THR A 624 -24.64 19.74 6.42
CA THR A 624 -24.54 18.32 6.83
C THR A 624 -23.50 17.57 6.00
N GLY A 625 -23.38 17.88 4.70
CA GLY A 625 -22.39 17.24 3.83
C GLY A 625 -20.94 17.48 4.28
N PHE A 626 -20.54 18.72 4.61
CA PHE A 626 -19.17 18.98 5.07
C PHE A 626 -18.91 18.36 6.45
N LEU A 627 -19.95 18.24 7.28
CA LEU A 627 -19.84 17.61 8.59
C LEU A 627 -19.56 16.11 8.45
N LEU A 628 -20.18 15.44 7.47
CA LEU A 628 -19.89 14.04 7.14
C LEU A 628 -18.45 13.84 6.66
N VAL A 629 -17.88 14.79 5.91
CA VAL A 629 -16.45 14.77 5.53
C VAL A 629 -15.56 14.85 6.77
N SER A 630 -15.86 15.77 7.69
CA SER A 630 -15.07 15.92 8.92
C SER A 630 -15.22 14.74 9.88
N LEU A 631 -16.40 14.11 9.92
CA LEU A 631 -16.64 12.88 10.68
C LEU A 631 -15.85 11.71 10.11
N ALA A 632 -15.76 11.60 8.78
CA ALA A 632 -14.92 10.61 8.12
C ALA A 632 -13.43 10.80 8.48
N GLY A 633 -12.97 12.06 8.50
CA GLY A 633 -11.59 12.36 8.91
C GLY A 633 -11.31 12.10 10.38
N TRP A 634 -12.24 12.44 11.27
CA TRP A 634 -12.14 12.08 12.69
C TRP A 634 -12.13 10.57 12.92
N ALA A 635 -13.01 9.82 12.25
CA ALA A 635 -13.06 8.35 12.33
C ALA A 635 -11.80 7.69 11.74
N GLY A 636 -11.16 8.33 10.76
CA GLY A 636 -9.92 7.88 10.14
C GLY A 636 -8.64 8.30 10.88
N ALA A 637 -8.71 9.29 11.77
CA ALA A 637 -7.54 9.85 12.43
C ALA A 637 -6.89 8.87 13.41
N ARG A 638 -5.60 8.60 13.21
CA ARG A 638 -4.74 7.80 14.11
C ARG A 638 -3.56 8.64 14.60
N GLY A 639 -3.16 8.43 15.85
CA GLY A 639 -2.15 9.22 16.57
C GLY A 639 -2.76 10.44 17.28
N ALA A 640 -2.27 10.77 18.48
CA ALA A 640 -2.82 11.81 19.35
C ALA A 640 -2.81 13.19 18.69
N GLN A 641 -1.76 13.51 17.91
CA GLN A 641 -1.66 14.78 17.21
C GLN A 641 -2.72 14.90 16.09
N ARG A 642 -2.86 13.89 15.23
CA ARG A 642 -3.90 13.87 14.18
C ARG A 642 -5.31 13.78 14.77
N LEU A 643 -5.50 13.05 15.87
CA LEU A 643 -6.80 12.95 16.53
C LEU A 643 -7.20 14.28 17.19
N ARG A 644 -6.25 14.99 17.81
CA ARG A 644 -6.46 16.35 18.32
C ARG A 644 -6.80 17.30 17.18
N TYR A 645 -6.06 17.26 16.09
CA TYR A 645 -6.32 18.05 14.90
C TYR A 645 -7.74 17.80 14.35
N ALA A 646 -8.09 16.53 14.10
CA ALA A 646 -9.38 16.15 13.56
C ALA A 646 -10.54 16.47 14.52
N ARG A 647 -10.35 16.37 15.84
CA ARG A 647 -11.34 16.81 16.85
C ARG A 647 -11.57 18.31 16.81
N CYS A 648 -10.51 19.11 16.70
CA CYS A 648 -10.63 20.57 16.61
C CYS A 648 -11.31 20.99 15.29
N VAL A 649 -10.97 20.36 14.16
CA VAL A 649 -11.62 20.58 12.87
C VAL A 649 -13.10 20.16 12.92
N LEU A 650 -13.42 19.02 13.53
CA LEU A 650 -14.81 18.57 13.70
C LEU A 650 -15.61 19.51 14.61
N ALA A 651 -15.01 19.98 15.71
CA ALA A 651 -15.63 20.97 16.58
C ALA A 651 -15.90 22.29 15.84
N ALA A 652 -14.93 22.76 15.05
CA ALA A 652 -15.09 23.94 14.21
C ALA A 652 -16.23 23.78 13.18
N GLN A 653 -16.37 22.58 12.60
CA GLN A 653 -17.45 22.27 11.67
C GLN A 653 -18.82 22.12 12.34
N CYS A 654 -18.89 21.55 13.55
CA CYS A 654 -20.13 21.52 14.33
C CYS A 654 -20.62 22.94 14.66
N LEU A 655 -19.69 23.82 15.04
CA LEU A 655 -19.97 25.24 15.31
C LEU A 655 -20.39 25.99 14.05
N SER A 656 -19.77 25.70 12.91
CA SER A 656 -20.14 26.26 11.60
C SER A 656 -21.53 25.80 11.15
N TRP A 657 -21.85 24.53 11.35
CA TRP A 657 -23.19 23.97 11.09
C TRP A 657 -24.25 24.64 11.97
N LEU A 658 -23.96 24.81 13.26
CA LEU A 658 -24.84 25.51 14.20
C LEU A 658 -25.03 26.98 13.79
N GLY A 659 -23.96 27.66 13.40
CA GLY A 659 -24.01 29.02 12.87
C GLY A 659 -24.91 29.13 11.65
N ASP A 660 -24.76 28.22 10.69
CA ASP A 660 -25.60 28.16 9.49
C ASP A 660 -27.09 27.97 9.81
N ALA A 661 -27.41 27.09 10.76
CA ALA A 661 -28.78 26.85 11.21
C ALA A 661 -29.40 28.08 11.88
N LEU A 662 -28.64 28.77 12.74
CA LEU A 662 -29.09 29.97 13.45
C LEU A 662 -29.34 31.16 12.49
N LEU A 663 -28.54 31.27 11.42
CA LEU A 663 -28.68 32.31 10.41
C LEU A 663 -29.91 32.17 9.50
N ILE A 664 -30.60 31.01 9.48
CA ILE A 664 -31.78 30.79 8.62
C ILE A 664 -32.92 31.75 8.93
N THR A 665 -33.13 32.08 10.21
CA THR A 665 -34.27 32.88 10.66
C THR A 665 -34.11 34.38 10.40
N GLY A 666 -32.87 34.86 10.24
CA GLY A 666 -32.55 36.28 10.01
C GLY A 666 -32.88 37.25 11.16
N ALA A 667 -33.40 36.74 12.28
CA ALA A 667 -33.78 37.54 13.46
C ALA A 667 -32.54 38.02 14.24
N PRO A 668 -32.58 39.19 14.91
CA PRO A 668 -31.40 39.79 15.55
C PRO A 668 -30.70 38.90 16.59
N GLY A 669 -31.46 38.20 17.43
CA GLY A 669 -30.93 37.29 18.47
C GLY A 669 -30.22 36.05 17.89
N PRO A 670 -30.91 35.23 17.07
CA PRO A 670 -30.28 34.09 16.39
C PRO A 670 -29.12 34.50 15.47
N PHE A 671 -29.18 35.68 14.85
CA PHE A 671 -28.08 36.22 14.07
C PHE A 671 -26.81 36.43 14.90
N LEU A 672 -26.94 37.07 16.07
CA LEU A 672 -25.80 37.27 16.98
C LEU A 672 -25.27 35.93 17.52
N ALA A 673 -26.16 35.00 17.88
CA ALA A 673 -25.76 33.65 18.31
C ALA A 673 -25.04 32.89 17.20
N GLY A 674 -25.48 33.01 15.94
CA GLY A 674 -24.81 32.44 14.77
C GLY A 674 -23.44 33.06 14.53
N LEU A 675 -23.30 34.38 14.69
CA LEU A 675 -22.02 35.07 14.59
C LEU A 675 -21.02 34.59 15.66
N VAL A 676 -21.48 34.39 16.90
CA VAL A 676 -20.66 33.81 17.98
C VAL A 676 -20.27 32.36 17.67
N ALA A 677 -21.18 31.56 17.13
CA ALA A 677 -20.86 30.18 16.73
C ALA A 677 -19.74 30.15 15.66
N PHE A 678 -19.82 30.99 14.63
CA PHE A 678 -18.75 31.11 13.63
C PHE A 678 -17.43 31.62 14.22
N LEU A 679 -17.47 32.62 15.12
CA LEU A 679 -16.29 33.13 15.81
C LEU A 679 -15.55 32.02 16.59
N LEU A 680 -16.31 31.21 17.34
CA LEU A 680 -15.75 30.07 18.07
C LEU A 680 -15.24 28.97 17.13
N GLY A 681 -15.92 28.76 15.99
CA GLY A 681 -15.47 27.87 14.94
C GLY A 681 -14.10 28.26 14.38
N HIS A 682 -13.92 29.55 14.07
CA HIS A 682 -12.64 30.11 13.63
C HIS A 682 -11.52 29.96 14.66
N ALA A 683 -11.84 30.16 15.94
CA ALA A 683 -10.90 29.92 17.02
C ALA A 683 -10.49 28.43 17.11
N CYS A 684 -11.44 27.51 16.93
CA CYS A 684 -11.15 26.07 16.88
C CYS A 684 -10.25 25.70 15.69
N TYR A 685 -10.48 26.29 14.51
CA TYR A 685 -9.59 26.12 13.36
C TYR A 685 -8.19 26.65 13.63
N ALA A 686 -8.07 27.87 14.17
CA ALA A 686 -6.78 28.45 14.50
C ALA A 686 -5.99 27.59 15.50
N LEU A 687 -6.66 27.08 16.54
CA LEU A 687 -6.07 26.14 17.50
C LEU A 687 -5.67 24.81 16.83
N ALA A 688 -6.47 24.30 15.89
CA ALA A 688 -6.12 23.11 15.12
C ALA A 688 -4.84 23.33 14.31
N PHE A 689 -4.71 24.48 13.64
CA PHE A 689 -3.54 24.80 12.82
C PHE A 689 -2.29 24.97 13.66
N LEU A 690 -2.37 25.70 14.78
CA LEU A 690 -1.25 25.88 15.70
C LEU A 690 -0.78 24.56 16.32
N ALA A 691 -1.69 23.60 16.54
CA ALA A 691 -1.36 22.28 17.07
C ALA A 691 -0.57 21.38 16.09
N GLN A 692 -0.50 21.73 14.80
CA GLN A 692 0.33 21.01 13.83
C GLN A 692 1.80 21.44 13.86
N GLY A 693 2.09 22.66 14.31
CA GLY A 693 3.42 23.27 14.30
C GLY A 693 3.40 24.67 13.69
N SER A 694 4.34 25.53 14.09
CA SER A 694 4.36 26.94 13.68
C SER A 694 5.69 27.33 13.04
N HIS A 695 5.65 27.72 11.77
CA HIS A 695 6.78 28.33 11.07
C HIS A 695 6.56 29.85 10.94
N LEU A 696 7.31 30.63 11.73
CA LEU A 696 7.12 32.07 11.86
C LEU A 696 7.31 32.85 10.54
N PRO A 697 8.30 32.54 9.67
CA PRO A 697 8.45 33.24 8.40
C PRO A 697 7.26 33.08 7.45
N SER A 698 6.65 31.89 7.39
CA SER A 698 5.46 31.68 6.55
C SER A 698 4.21 32.32 7.14
N ALA A 699 4.10 32.37 8.46
CA ALA A 699 3.08 33.16 9.14
C ALA A 699 3.20 34.65 8.79
N ALA A 700 4.42 35.20 8.79
CA ALA A 700 4.68 36.60 8.42
C ALA A 700 4.37 36.88 6.94
N ALA A 701 4.76 35.97 6.04
CA ALA A 701 4.50 36.08 4.61
C ALA A 701 2.99 36.14 4.29
N VAL A 702 2.16 35.39 5.04
CA VAL A 702 0.69 35.45 4.93
C VAL A 702 0.10 36.62 5.73
N GLY A 703 0.71 37.00 6.84
CA GLY A 703 0.25 38.09 7.71
C GLY A 703 0.26 39.47 7.05
N VAL A 704 1.26 39.77 6.22
CA VAL A 704 1.36 41.05 5.48
C VAL A 704 0.16 41.29 4.55
N PRO A 705 -0.17 40.38 3.61
CA PRO A 705 -1.34 40.58 2.74
C PRO A 705 -2.66 40.52 3.52
N VAL A 706 -2.77 39.71 4.58
CA VAL A 706 -3.96 39.68 5.45
C VAL A 706 -4.16 41.02 6.17
N ALA A 707 -3.10 41.63 6.71
CA ALA A 707 -3.19 42.93 7.37
C ALA A 707 -3.65 44.04 6.40
N ALA A 708 -3.15 44.03 5.17
CA ALA A 708 -3.59 44.95 4.12
C ALA A 708 -5.08 44.73 3.77
N ALA A 709 -5.51 43.47 3.64
CA ALA A 709 -6.91 43.12 3.37
C ALA A 709 -7.83 43.55 4.51
N VAL A 710 -7.44 43.36 5.77
CA VAL A 710 -8.19 43.78 6.96
C VAL A 710 -8.31 45.31 7.03
N ALA A 711 -7.23 46.04 6.77
CA ALA A 711 -7.26 47.50 6.73
C ALA A 711 -8.23 48.02 5.65
N GLY A 712 -8.20 47.42 4.46
CA GLY A 712 -9.14 47.74 3.38
C GLY A 712 -10.59 47.38 3.74
N ALA A 713 -10.82 46.20 4.29
CA ALA A 713 -12.14 45.75 4.73
C ALA A 713 -12.70 46.66 5.84
N TRP A 714 -11.88 47.06 6.81
CA TRP A 714 -12.27 47.96 7.89
C TRP A 714 -12.61 49.36 7.35
N ALA A 715 -11.76 49.92 6.49
CA ALA A 715 -12.02 51.22 5.86
C ALA A 715 -13.33 51.23 5.06
N TYR A 716 -13.68 50.10 4.44
CA TYR A 716 -14.92 49.94 3.69
C TYR A 716 -16.15 49.75 4.57
N LEU A 717 -16.06 48.92 5.62
CA LEU A 717 -17.19 48.55 6.47
C LEU A 717 -17.48 49.58 7.57
N ALA A 718 -16.46 50.15 8.23
CA ALA A 718 -16.59 51.00 9.40
C ALA A 718 -17.58 52.18 9.24
N PRO A 719 -17.67 52.88 8.09
CA PRO A 719 -18.65 53.96 7.89
C PRO A 719 -20.11 53.49 7.91
N HIS A 720 -20.36 52.20 7.70
CA HIS A 720 -21.69 51.61 7.56
C HIS A 720 -22.13 50.80 8.80
N LEU A 721 -21.25 50.65 9.80
CA LEU A 721 -21.53 49.84 10.99
C LEU A 721 -22.32 50.65 12.03
N PRO A 722 -23.41 50.09 12.59
CA PRO A 722 -24.07 50.71 13.74
C PRO A 722 -23.19 50.58 15.01
N PRO A 723 -23.29 51.51 15.98
CA PRO A 723 -22.35 51.61 17.10
C PRO A 723 -22.21 50.33 17.94
N ASP A 724 -23.28 49.55 18.05
CA ASP A 724 -23.35 48.28 18.78
C ASP A 724 -22.67 47.11 18.06
N MET A 725 -22.46 47.20 16.74
CA MET A 725 -21.83 46.16 15.91
C MET A 725 -20.35 46.39 15.62
N VAL A 726 -19.80 47.57 15.96
CA VAL A 726 -18.38 47.90 15.72
C VAL A 726 -17.46 46.92 16.43
N LEU A 727 -17.69 46.67 17.73
CA LEU A 727 -16.87 45.75 18.53
C LEU A 727 -17.01 44.28 18.09
N PRO A 728 -18.23 43.73 17.90
CA PRO A 728 -18.41 42.37 17.36
C PRO A 728 -17.73 42.16 16.01
N VAL A 729 -17.85 43.09 15.07
CA VAL A 729 -17.24 42.97 13.73
C VAL A 729 -15.71 43.10 13.81
N ALA A 730 -15.18 43.99 14.65
CA ALA A 730 -13.73 44.09 14.87
C ALA A 730 -13.15 42.80 15.47
N ALA A 731 -13.79 42.25 16.50
CA ALA A 731 -13.39 40.99 17.12
C ALA A 731 -13.45 39.83 16.12
N TYR A 732 -14.48 39.79 15.29
CA TYR A 732 -14.63 38.78 14.25
C TYR A 732 -13.52 38.86 13.21
N LEU A 733 -13.23 40.05 12.68
CA LEU A 733 -12.14 40.29 11.72
C LEU A 733 -10.78 39.89 12.30
N ALA A 734 -10.54 40.14 13.59
CA ALA A 734 -9.30 39.73 14.24
C ALA A 734 -9.16 38.20 14.31
N VAL A 735 -10.21 37.48 14.74
CA VAL A 735 -10.16 36.02 14.91
C VAL A 735 -10.03 35.30 13.57
N ILE A 736 -10.82 35.69 12.55
CA ILE A 736 -10.72 35.06 11.23
C ILE A 736 -9.37 35.35 10.55
N SER A 737 -8.79 36.52 10.78
CA SER A 737 -7.42 36.83 10.32
C SER A 737 -6.38 35.97 11.04
N GLY A 738 -6.54 35.76 12.34
CA GLY A 738 -5.72 34.83 13.12
C GLY A 738 -5.82 33.39 12.60
N MET A 739 -7.01 32.95 12.15
CA MET A 739 -7.18 31.65 11.49
C MET A 739 -6.39 31.56 10.18
N VAL A 740 -6.43 32.57 9.31
CA VAL A 740 -5.65 32.55 8.04
C VAL A 740 -4.15 32.59 8.29
N ILE A 741 -3.69 33.40 9.25
CA ILE A 741 -2.27 33.51 9.61
C ILE A 741 -1.77 32.20 10.23
N SER A 742 -2.55 31.57 11.11
CA SER A 742 -2.21 30.27 11.69
C SER A 742 -2.22 29.14 10.64
N ALA A 743 -3.08 29.20 9.62
CA ALA A 743 -3.01 28.30 8.48
C ALA A 743 -1.69 28.46 7.70
N GLY A 744 -1.23 29.70 7.49
CA GLY A 744 0.08 30.00 6.90
C GLY A 744 1.26 29.57 7.77
N ALA A 745 1.13 29.64 9.10
CA ALA A 745 2.12 29.14 10.04
C ALA A 745 2.26 27.60 9.97
N ALA A 746 1.14 26.91 9.76
CA ALA A 746 1.06 25.45 9.73
C ALA A 746 1.31 24.84 8.33
N VAL A 747 1.51 25.66 7.29
CA VAL A 747 1.55 25.17 5.90
C VAL A 747 2.63 24.12 5.65
N HIS A 748 3.81 24.27 6.25
CA HIS A 748 4.93 23.31 6.10
C HIS A 748 4.78 22.06 6.96
N ALA A 749 4.01 22.14 8.05
CA ALA A 749 3.75 21.01 8.94
C ALA A 749 2.51 20.19 8.51
N SER A 750 1.73 20.72 7.58
CA SER A 750 0.53 20.06 7.06
C SER A 750 0.88 19.11 5.92
N SER A 751 0.36 17.89 5.98
CA SER A 751 0.37 16.95 4.85
C SER A 751 -0.45 17.42 3.64
N ARG A 752 -1.29 18.46 3.82
CA ARG A 752 -2.14 19.05 2.78
C ARG A 752 -2.08 20.58 2.82
N PRO A 753 -0.96 21.17 2.39
CA PRO A 753 -0.74 22.61 2.48
C PRO A 753 -1.72 23.44 1.64
N ILE A 754 -2.02 22.98 0.42
CA ILE A 754 -2.87 23.72 -0.52
C ILE A 754 -4.32 23.82 -0.03
N PRO A 755 -5.03 22.71 0.32
CA PRO A 755 -6.39 22.80 0.85
C PRO A 755 -6.50 23.60 2.16
N LEU A 756 -5.47 23.52 3.01
CA LEU A 756 -5.42 24.23 4.29
C LEU A 756 -5.44 25.75 4.09
N LEU A 757 -4.48 26.28 3.30
CA LEU A 757 -4.35 27.71 3.08
C LEU A 757 -5.48 28.25 2.20
N LEU A 758 -5.80 27.54 1.10
CA LEU A 758 -6.89 27.94 0.21
C LEU A 758 -8.25 27.93 0.94
N GLY A 759 -8.51 26.92 1.77
CA GLY A 759 -9.74 26.84 2.56
C GLY A 759 -9.87 28.01 3.53
N ALA A 760 -8.81 28.34 4.28
CA ALA A 760 -8.83 29.47 5.20
C ALA A 760 -9.03 30.81 4.48
N THR A 761 -8.36 31.03 3.35
CA THR A 761 -8.51 32.26 2.55
C THR A 761 -9.90 32.39 1.93
N LEU A 762 -10.45 31.31 1.35
CA LEU A 762 -11.79 31.31 0.78
C LEU A 762 -12.86 31.60 1.86
N PHE A 763 -12.68 31.09 3.07
CA PHE A 763 -13.57 31.41 4.19
C PHE A 763 -13.53 32.91 4.50
N PHE A 764 -12.33 33.49 4.66
CA PHE A 764 -12.16 34.93 4.90
C PHE A 764 -12.86 35.79 3.84
N VAL A 765 -12.68 35.46 2.56
CA VAL A 765 -13.31 36.21 1.47
C VAL A 765 -14.83 36.02 1.44
N SER A 766 -15.32 34.82 1.75
CA SER A 766 -16.77 34.56 1.83
C SER A 766 -17.45 35.40 2.92
N ASP A 767 -16.79 35.59 4.07
CA ASP A 767 -17.34 36.37 5.18
C ASP A 767 -17.36 37.88 4.88
N LEU A 768 -16.45 38.38 4.05
CA LEU A 768 -16.54 39.74 3.51
C LEU A 768 -17.79 39.93 2.64
N ALA A 769 -18.19 38.91 1.86
CA ALA A 769 -19.43 38.96 1.09
C ALA A 769 -20.67 38.98 2.00
N VAL A 770 -20.65 38.24 3.12
CA VAL A 770 -21.71 38.28 4.15
C VAL A 770 -21.77 39.65 4.83
N ALA A 771 -20.63 40.23 5.19
CA ALA A 771 -20.55 41.55 5.81
C ALA A 771 -21.08 42.64 4.86
N ARG A 772 -20.72 42.58 3.57
CA ARG A 772 -21.23 43.49 2.54
C ARG A 772 -22.75 43.38 2.38
N GLU A 773 -23.28 42.17 2.31
CA GLU A 773 -24.72 41.89 2.20
C GLU A 773 -25.50 42.45 3.39
N ARG A 774 -24.91 42.39 4.60
CA ARG A 774 -25.58 42.81 5.83
C ARG A 774 -25.52 44.31 6.09
N PHE A 775 -24.37 44.94 5.86
CA PHE A 775 -24.12 46.30 6.33
C PHE A 775 -24.03 47.35 5.21
N VAL A 776 -23.73 46.96 3.97
CA VAL A 776 -23.50 47.93 2.88
C VAL A 776 -24.60 47.87 1.82
N SER A 777 -24.74 46.75 1.12
CA SER A 777 -25.69 46.63 0.01
C SER A 777 -26.13 45.18 -0.19
N ARG A 778 -27.45 44.97 -0.21
CA ARG A 778 -28.04 43.67 -0.53
C ARG A 778 -28.01 43.42 -2.03
N ALA A 779 -27.33 42.37 -2.47
CA ALA A 779 -27.22 42.01 -3.87
C ALA A 779 -27.10 40.49 -4.03
N PHE A 780 -27.83 39.91 -4.98
CA PHE A 780 -27.74 38.47 -5.28
C PHE A 780 -26.30 38.02 -5.57
N LEU A 781 -25.49 38.88 -6.18
CA LEU A 781 -24.08 38.61 -6.46
C LEU A 781 -23.27 38.26 -5.19
N ASN A 782 -23.61 38.84 -4.03
CA ASN A 782 -22.96 38.51 -2.76
C ASN A 782 -23.24 37.06 -2.35
N GLN A 783 -24.47 36.59 -2.56
CA GLN A 783 -24.88 35.23 -2.23
C GLN A 783 -24.37 34.22 -3.27
N ALA A 784 -24.42 34.59 -4.57
CA ALA A 784 -24.00 33.74 -5.68
C ALA A 784 -22.49 33.43 -5.67
N ILE A 785 -21.67 34.34 -5.13
CA ILE A 785 -20.21 34.15 -5.00
C ILE A 785 -19.87 33.69 -3.58
N GLY A 786 -20.45 34.31 -2.55
CA GLY A 786 -20.13 34.03 -1.15
C GLY A 786 -20.49 32.61 -0.72
N LEU A 787 -21.66 32.08 -1.11
CA LEU A 787 -22.10 30.73 -0.70
C LEU A 787 -21.21 29.62 -1.28
N PRO A 788 -20.88 29.60 -2.59
CA PRO A 788 -19.94 28.63 -3.12
C PRO A 788 -18.56 28.71 -2.49
N MET A 789 -18.04 29.93 -2.26
CA MET A 789 -16.72 30.11 -1.62
C MET A 789 -16.72 29.56 -0.19
N TYR A 790 -17.77 29.84 0.59
CA TYR A 790 -17.94 29.33 1.95
C TYR A 790 -17.99 27.80 1.98
N TYR A 791 -18.88 27.17 1.20
CA TYR A 791 -19.02 25.71 1.23
C TYR A 791 -17.79 24.99 0.67
N THR A 792 -17.10 25.61 -0.30
CA THR A 792 -15.80 25.10 -0.80
C THR A 792 -14.73 25.21 0.28
N ALA A 793 -14.66 26.33 1.00
CA ALA A 793 -13.75 26.50 2.13
C ALA A 793 -13.97 25.41 3.20
N GLN A 794 -15.23 25.16 3.57
CA GLN A 794 -15.56 24.13 4.54
C GLN A 794 -15.17 22.72 4.08
N LEU A 795 -15.38 22.38 2.80
CA LEU A 795 -14.94 21.10 2.26
C LEU A 795 -13.43 20.96 2.27
N LEU A 796 -12.69 21.98 1.84
CA LEU A 796 -11.23 21.97 1.83
C LEU A 796 -10.67 21.80 3.24
N LEU A 797 -11.20 22.55 4.21
CA LEU A 797 -10.80 22.45 5.61
C LEU A 797 -11.16 21.10 6.23
N ALA A 798 -12.35 20.55 5.96
CA ALA A 798 -12.72 19.21 6.40
C ALA A 798 -11.81 18.12 5.79
N TRP A 799 -11.43 18.29 4.51
CA TRP A 799 -10.58 17.35 3.80
C TRP A 799 -9.14 17.30 4.33
N THR A 800 -8.67 18.37 4.97
CA THR A 800 -7.37 18.34 5.65
C THR A 800 -7.30 17.30 6.76
N ALA A 801 -8.44 16.91 7.35
CA ALA A 801 -8.52 15.94 8.44
C ALA A 801 -8.79 14.49 7.99
N VAL A 802 -9.07 14.24 6.70
CA VAL A 802 -9.34 12.91 6.10
C VAL A 802 -8.06 12.21 5.70
#